data_AF-A0AAN7QQX6-F1
#
_entry.id   AF-A0AAN7QQX6-F1
#
_cell.length_a   1.000
_cell.length_b   1.000
_cell.length_c   1.000
_cell.angle_alpha   90.00
_cell.angle_beta   90.00
_cell.angle_gamma   90.00
#
_symmetry.space_group_name_H-M   'P 1'
#
loop_
_entity.id
_entity.type
_entity.pdbx_description
1 polymer ?
#
loop_
_entity_poly.entity_id
_entity_poly.type
_entity_poly.pdbx_seq_one_letter_code
_entity_poly.pdbx_strand_id
1 'polypeptide(L)'
;MVTMAATSAFFPVSSPDSSRRPEKTGNGSTNLSFLNPKPSANTRVQIKAKAHAPPKINGSSVGFKPSSTKSLDDAPAPPARTFINQLPDWGMLLAAITTVFLAAEKQWMMLDWKPKRPDMLVDPFGLGKIVQDGLIFRQNFSIRSYEIGADRTASIETLMNHLQETALNHVKSAGLLNDGFGCTPEMYKRNLIWVVAKMQVLVNRYPSWGDNVRVDTWVSKSGKNGMGRDWLISDGKTGEILSRASSVWVMMNKRTRRLSKIPEEVREEIEPYFLDSAPVVEEDDRKLPKLNEETADFISKGLTPKWNDLDVNQHVNNVKYIGWILESVPTNILEMHNLSALTLEYRRECGKDSVLQSLSAMDHPEEEGGVQCQHLLQLADGAEIVRGRTEWRPKNSAGLPHTPQSVGAVESGLSLHSLSVSFQADAPCFQLFPAFSFFFKVEPFAMLLPSIETATMLRQFLNKIPRKSAKPDPQDSDGIEPRDNSNGFQCTLGGTAFSSRFSVVKRVSSAVFPTGGAEAVDPHMSFKDVSNSQKQSLFLSKLSLCCEVCDFNDHDKNCSQINLKHETLIELVDFVSSGSVKFNEATIAATCKMCAVNLFRVFPPKNRSNSTVGTAEDVEESMFDPAWSHLQIVYDLLLQFVGCSSLDLKVAKKSMDHSFILRLLDLFDSEDPRERDCLKTVMHRVYGKFMVHRSFIRKAVSNIIYRFVFETQRHNGIAQLLEILGSVISGFALPLKEEHKIFLLKALIPLHKPKTLGVYHQQLTYCVVQFIDKDPKLASVAIKGLLRYWPITNSQKELMFLSELEEVLEMTSIGEFQKVMGPLFRRIASCLNSSHYQVSERAHSLWNNEHIMNLVSQNRQAIIPLVFSALERNSQNHWNQAVLNLTRNLKKMLSEMDEEPEGC
;
A
#
# COMPACT_ATOMS: atom_id res chain seq x y z
N MET A 1 -7.21 -16.87 48.81
CA MET A 1 -5.76 -17.19 48.90
C MET A 1 -5.17 -17.08 47.51
N VAL A 2 -3.95 -16.55 47.38
CA VAL A 2 -3.18 -16.43 46.11
C VAL A 2 -3.93 -15.61 45.03
N THR A 3 -3.87 -14.27 44.93
CA THR A 3 -2.78 -13.27 45.07
C THR A 3 -1.94 -13.07 43.80
N MET A 4 -2.37 -12.14 42.94
CA MET A 4 -1.57 -11.09 42.28
C MET A 4 -2.56 -10.04 41.72
N ALA A 5 -2.62 -8.79 42.18
CA ALA A 5 -1.62 -7.71 42.27
C ALA A 5 -1.51 -6.87 40.98
N ALA A 6 -2.48 -5.97 40.77
CA ALA A 6 -2.39 -4.88 39.81
C ALA A 6 -1.76 -3.64 40.45
N THR A 7 -0.90 -2.92 39.73
CA THR A 7 -0.30 -1.65 40.19
C THR A 7 -0.18 -0.64 39.04
N SER A 8 -1.22 0.17 38.86
CA SER A 8 -1.15 1.44 38.15
C SER A 8 -0.72 2.54 39.13
N ALA A 9 0.29 3.35 38.79
CA ALA A 9 0.81 4.40 39.68
C ALA A 9 0.98 5.74 38.94
N PHE A 10 -0.09 6.54 38.90
CA PHE A 10 0.03 7.98 38.67
C PHE A 10 0.39 8.67 40.00
N PHE A 11 1.44 9.48 40.02
CA PHE A 11 1.76 10.35 41.16
C PHE A 11 1.13 11.74 40.97
N PRO A 12 0.45 12.30 41.99
CA PRO A 12 -0.04 13.67 41.95
C PRO A 12 1.08 14.69 42.19
N VAL A 13 0.93 15.89 41.64
CA VAL A 13 1.80 17.04 41.93
C VAL A 13 1.27 17.79 43.16
N SER A 14 2.14 18.05 44.14
CA SER A 14 1.83 18.87 45.31
C SER A 14 2.53 20.22 45.24
N SER A 15 1.76 21.31 45.37
CA SER A 15 2.30 22.66 45.59
C SER A 15 2.61 22.90 47.08
N PRO A 16 3.53 23.82 47.42
CA PRO A 16 3.95 24.03 48.81
C PRO A 16 3.05 25.02 49.55
N ASP A 17 2.80 24.75 50.84
CA ASP A 17 2.59 25.79 51.86
C ASP A 17 3.16 25.32 53.21
N SER A 18 2.96 26.08 54.27
CA SER A 18 4.03 26.36 55.23
C SER A 18 3.69 26.18 56.71
N SER A 19 4.77 26.10 57.49
CA SER A 19 4.87 26.41 58.93
C SER A 19 4.72 25.28 59.98
N ARG A 20 5.56 25.43 61.03
CA ARG A 20 5.41 24.99 62.44
C ARG A 20 5.55 23.50 62.83
N ARG A 21 6.80 23.18 63.23
CA ARG A 21 7.23 22.42 64.44
C ARG A 21 6.35 22.69 65.70
N PRO A 22 6.42 21.91 66.82
CA PRO A 22 7.56 21.07 67.28
C PRO A 22 7.29 19.72 68.00
N GLU A 23 8.35 18.91 68.17
CA GLU A 23 8.64 18.03 69.34
C GLU A 23 7.67 16.85 69.69
N LYS A 24 7.99 15.84 70.52
CA LYS A 24 9.17 15.48 71.36
C LYS A 24 9.22 13.96 71.64
N THR A 25 10.42 13.40 71.91
CA THR A 25 10.70 12.12 72.65
C THR A 25 10.09 10.78 72.13
N GLY A 26 10.73 9.62 72.30
CA GLY A 26 12.05 9.30 72.87
C GLY A 26 12.23 7.79 73.13
N ASN A 27 13.49 7.35 73.32
CA ASN A 27 13.97 5.98 73.58
C ASN A 27 13.82 4.93 72.44
N GLY A 28 14.83 4.10 72.13
CA GLY A 28 16.22 4.18 72.60
C GLY A 28 17.11 2.95 72.30
N SER A 29 18.29 3.19 71.70
CA SER A 29 19.42 2.26 71.49
C SER A 29 19.17 1.07 70.53
N THR A 30 20.18 0.46 69.90
CA THR A 30 21.65 0.56 70.06
C THR A 30 22.37 1.02 68.78
N ASN A 31 23.68 1.32 68.89
CA ASN A 31 24.50 2.00 67.90
C ASN A 31 25.45 1.06 67.12
N LEU A 32 25.86 1.54 65.93
CA LEU A 32 27.21 1.55 65.33
C LEU A 32 28.33 0.66 65.94
N SER A 33 29.31 0.12 65.19
CA SER A 33 29.58 0.09 63.72
C SER A 33 30.92 -0.63 63.43
N PHE A 34 31.22 -0.88 62.14
CA PHE A 34 32.51 -1.31 61.56
C PHE A 34 33.05 -2.72 61.91
N LEU A 35 33.33 -3.51 60.87
CA LEU A 35 34.72 -3.85 60.52
C LEU A 35 34.86 -4.34 59.07
N ASN A 36 35.97 -3.96 58.43
CA ASN A 36 36.46 -4.33 57.10
C ASN A 36 37.96 -3.92 57.08
N PRO A 37 38.84 -4.39 56.17
CA PRO A 37 38.70 -5.43 55.14
C PRO A 37 39.87 -6.45 55.10
N LYS A 38 39.78 -7.52 54.28
CA LYS A 38 40.89 -8.05 53.44
C LYS A 38 40.47 -9.20 52.48
N PRO A 39 41.11 -9.39 51.30
CA PRO A 39 40.71 -10.39 50.28
C PRO A 39 41.79 -11.44 49.91
N SER A 40 41.42 -12.53 49.21
CA SER A 40 42.08 -13.00 47.95
C SER A 40 41.65 -14.41 47.43
N ALA A 41 41.59 -14.55 46.10
CA ALA A 41 41.91 -15.74 45.25
C ALA A 41 41.09 -17.07 45.25
N ASN A 42 40.22 -17.19 44.23
CA ASN A 42 39.89 -18.33 43.34
C ASN A 42 40.51 -19.75 43.55
N THR A 43 39.77 -20.83 43.22
CA THR A 43 39.92 -21.64 41.94
C THR A 43 39.23 -23.05 41.92
N ARG A 44 38.11 -23.17 41.16
CA ARG A 44 37.74 -24.28 40.22
C ARG A 44 37.44 -25.74 40.71
N VAL A 45 36.96 -26.55 39.73
CA VAL A 45 36.80 -28.03 39.63
C VAL A 45 35.43 -28.56 40.09
N GLN A 46 34.45 -28.86 39.22
CA GLN A 46 34.28 -29.90 38.15
C GLN A 46 33.72 -31.27 38.61
N ILE A 47 32.80 -31.81 37.81
CA ILE A 47 31.97 -32.99 38.09
C ILE A 47 32.55 -34.26 37.44
N LYS A 48 32.52 -35.38 38.17
CA LYS A 48 32.82 -36.77 37.74
C LYS A 48 32.09 -37.73 38.72
N ALA A 49 31.77 -38.99 38.41
CA ALA A 49 31.75 -39.77 37.15
C ALA A 49 30.97 -41.09 37.39
N LYS A 50 30.63 -41.84 36.33
CA LYS A 50 30.80 -43.32 36.30
C LYS A 50 30.48 -43.96 34.94
N ALA A 51 31.49 -44.60 34.35
CA ALA A 51 31.39 -45.76 33.45
C ALA A 51 32.74 -46.51 33.56
N HIS A 52 32.74 -47.85 33.48
CA HIS A 52 33.94 -48.67 33.72
C HIS A 52 34.70 -49.05 32.45
N ALA A 53 35.99 -49.38 32.59
CA ALA A 53 36.86 -49.87 31.53
C ALA A 53 37.67 -51.11 31.99
N PRO A 54 38.02 -52.05 31.07
CA PRO A 54 38.95 -53.16 31.32
C PRO A 54 40.44 -52.72 31.18
N PRO A 55 41.43 -53.59 31.54
CA PRO A 55 42.75 -53.10 31.96
C PRO A 55 43.95 -53.28 30.99
N LYS A 56 44.93 -52.38 31.20
CA LYS A 56 46.41 -52.48 31.07
C LYS A 56 47.06 -53.67 30.30
N ILE A 57 47.99 -53.32 29.41
CA ILE A 57 49.36 -53.89 29.35
C ILE A 57 50.37 -52.72 29.22
N ASN A 58 51.61 -52.87 29.72
CA ASN A 58 52.66 -51.84 29.71
C ASN A 58 53.54 -51.91 28.44
N GLY A 59 54.23 -50.80 28.09
CA GLY A 59 55.30 -50.79 27.07
C GLY A 59 56.06 -49.46 27.05
N SER A 60 57.39 -49.51 27.26
CA SER A 60 58.27 -48.34 27.44
C SER A 60 58.59 -47.57 26.15
N SER A 61 58.91 -46.29 26.30
CA SER A 61 59.45 -45.44 25.23
C SER A 61 60.97 -45.57 25.08
N VAL A 62 61.45 -45.73 23.83
CA VAL A 62 62.71 -45.13 23.33
C VAL A 62 62.44 -44.73 21.88
N GLY A 63 62.97 -43.59 21.43
CA GLY A 63 62.88 -43.16 20.04
C GLY A 63 64.24 -43.00 19.40
N PHE A 64 64.36 -43.35 18.12
CA PHE A 64 65.44 -42.90 17.24
C PHE A 64 64.96 -42.76 15.78
N LYS A 65 65.49 -41.75 15.11
CA LYS A 65 65.55 -41.55 13.66
C LYS A 65 67.04 -41.55 13.26
N PRO A 66 67.43 -41.65 11.98
CA PRO A 66 66.65 -42.07 10.80
C PRO A 66 67.39 -43.16 9.98
N SER A 67 66.79 -43.60 8.87
CA SER A 67 67.50 -43.72 7.58
C SER A 67 66.53 -44.07 6.46
N SER A 68 66.95 -43.82 5.22
CA SER A 68 66.17 -43.99 4.00
C SER A 68 66.89 -44.89 3.02
N THR A 69 66.20 -45.86 2.42
CA THR A 69 66.53 -46.34 1.07
C THR A 69 65.30 -46.91 0.34
N LYS A 70 65.41 -46.96 -0.98
CA LYS A 70 64.48 -47.61 -1.93
C LYS A 70 64.65 -49.16 -1.79
N SER A 71 63.85 -50.06 -2.37
CA SER A 71 63.25 -50.04 -3.70
C SER A 71 62.34 -51.24 -3.99
N LEU A 72 61.48 -51.08 -5.02
CA LEU A 72 60.98 -52.09 -5.95
C LEU A 72 59.94 -53.13 -5.48
N ASP A 73 59.16 -53.56 -6.48
CA ASP A 73 57.98 -54.40 -6.44
C ASP A 73 58.34 -55.90 -6.53
N ASP A 74 57.52 -56.79 -5.94
CA ASP A 74 56.55 -57.59 -6.72
C ASP A 74 55.51 -58.30 -5.82
N ALA A 75 54.43 -58.83 -6.42
CA ALA A 75 53.27 -59.37 -5.69
C ALA A 75 53.36 -60.90 -5.40
N PRO A 76 52.54 -61.43 -4.46
CA PRO A 76 51.27 -62.04 -4.91
C PRO A 76 50.06 -61.82 -3.97
N ALA A 77 48.88 -62.23 -4.42
CA ALA A 77 47.58 -62.09 -3.74
C ALA A 77 46.85 -63.46 -3.62
N PRO A 78 45.61 -63.54 -3.09
CA PRO A 78 45.03 -62.94 -1.88
C PRO A 78 44.62 -64.06 -0.86
N PRO A 79 43.86 -63.77 0.21
CA PRO A 79 42.48 -64.29 0.21
C PRO A 79 41.40 -63.41 0.90
N ALA A 80 40.13 -63.78 0.63
CA ALA A 80 38.90 -63.55 1.42
C ALA A 80 38.50 -62.10 1.81
N ARG A 81 37.43 -61.59 1.18
CA ARG A 81 36.63 -60.45 1.68
C ARG A 81 35.52 -60.95 2.61
N THR A 82 35.15 -60.15 3.61
CA THR A 82 33.88 -60.29 4.37
C THR A 82 33.01 -59.04 4.20
N PHE A 83 31.69 -59.22 4.37
CA PHE A 83 30.65 -58.39 3.74
C PHE A 83 30.41 -57.00 4.38
N ILE A 84 31.13 -56.64 5.45
CA ILE A 84 30.78 -55.49 6.31
C ILE A 84 31.28 -54.14 5.75
N ASN A 85 32.32 -54.13 4.90
CA ASN A 85 32.93 -52.91 4.37
C ASN A 85 32.36 -52.46 3.01
N GLN A 86 31.07 -52.68 2.74
CA GLN A 86 30.41 -52.28 1.48
C GLN A 86 29.02 -51.61 1.65
N LEU A 87 28.76 -50.98 2.79
CA LEU A 87 27.66 -50.01 2.91
C LEU A 87 28.15 -48.61 2.48
N PRO A 88 27.44 -47.90 1.58
CA PRO A 88 27.73 -46.50 1.27
C PRO A 88 27.58 -45.62 2.50
N ASP A 89 28.33 -44.51 2.55
CA ASP A 89 28.16 -43.51 3.61
C ASP A 89 26.81 -42.79 3.45
N TRP A 90 25.84 -43.20 4.28
CA TRP A 90 24.52 -42.60 4.34
C TRP A 90 24.54 -41.12 4.75
N GLY A 91 25.60 -40.65 5.42
CA GLY A 91 25.82 -39.23 5.69
C GLY A 91 26.03 -38.44 4.41
N MET A 92 26.86 -38.94 3.48
CA MET A 92 27.03 -38.33 2.15
C MET A 92 25.73 -38.39 1.33
N LEU A 93 24.97 -39.49 1.41
CA LEU A 93 23.69 -39.60 0.71
C LEU A 93 22.66 -38.60 1.26
N LEU A 94 22.57 -38.44 2.58
CA LEU A 94 21.65 -37.50 3.23
C LEU A 94 22.05 -36.04 2.98
N ALA A 95 23.36 -35.74 2.94
CA ALA A 95 23.88 -34.44 2.54
C ALA A 95 23.61 -34.14 1.06
N ALA A 96 23.74 -35.14 0.17
CA ALA A 96 23.37 -35.00 -1.24
C ALA A 96 21.87 -34.79 -1.42
N ILE A 97 21.02 -35.56 -0.71
CA ILE A 97 19.56 -35.41 -0.77
C ILE A 97 19.12 -34.04 -0.24
N THR A 98 19.65 -33.57 0.89
CA THR A 98 19.33 -32.22 1.40
C THR A 98 19.86 -31.11 0.49
N THR A 99 21.05 -31.26 -0.10
CA THR A 99 21.58 -30.32 -1.11
C THR A 99 20.71 -30.31 -2.37
N VAL A 100 20.24 -31.47 -2.84
CA VAL A 100 19.31 -31.59 -3.97
C VAL A 100 17.93 -31.02 -3.63
N PHE A 101 17.43 -31.17 -2.40
CA PHE A 101 16.18 -30.52 -1.97
C PHE A 101 16.33 -28.99 -1.90
N LEU A 102 17.42 -28.47 -1.34
CA LEU A 102 17.73 -27.03 -1.32
C LEU A 102 17.94 -26.47 -2.75
N ALA A 103 18.60 -27.23 -3.63
CA ALA A 103 18.75 -26.88 -5.04
C ALA A 103 17.42 -26.92 -5.78
N ALA A 104 16.57 -27.91 -5.51
CA ALA A 104 15.24 -28.03 -6.10
C ALA A 104 14.28 -26.95 -5.59
N GLU A 105 14.31 -26.60 -4.31
CA GLU A 105 13.55 -25.47 -3.74
C GLU A 105 14.01 -24.15 -4.36
N LYS A 106 15.32 -23.95 -4.48
CA LYS A 106 15.92 -22.79 -5.17
C LYS A 106 15.59 -22.77 -6.67
N GLN A 107 15.51 -23.92 -7.34
CA GLN A 107 15.06 -24.02 -8.73
C GLN A 107 13.56 -23.79 -8.88
N TRP A 108 12.70 -24.28 -7.97
CA TRP A 108 11.27 -23.99 -7.97
C TRP A 108 11.00 -22.50 -7.77
N MET A 109 11.70 -21.85 -6.83
CA MET A 109 11.67 -20.39 -6.68
C MET A 109 12.19 -19.62 -7.91
N MET A 110 13.05 -20.23 -8.73
CA MET A 110 13.52 -19.66 -10.00
C MET A 110 12.59 -19.99 -11.19
N LEU A 111 11.81 -21.08 -11.14
CA LEU A 111 10.91 -21.48 -12.24
C LEU A 111 9.66 -20.58 -12.32
N ASP A 112 9.13 -20.14 -11.18
CA ASP A 112 8.12 -19.07 -11.13
C ASP A 112 8.72 -17.68 -11.48
N TRP A 113 10.05 -17.56 -11.59
CA TRP A 113 10.76 -16.36 -12.04
C TRP A 113 11.30 -16.49 -13.49
N LYS A 114 10.48 -17.01 -14.40
CA LYS A 114 10.58 -16.58 -15.81
C LYS A 114 9.85 -15.24 -15.97
N PRO A 115 10.54 -14.12 -16.21
CA PRO A 115 9.87 -12.84 -16.46
C PRO A 115 9.04 -12.93 -17.74
N LYS A 116 7.71 -12.94 -17.59
CA LYS A 116 6.80 -12.68 -18.71
C LYS A 116 7.05 -11.25 -19.19
N ARG A 117 7.75 -11.11 -20.32
CA ARG A 117 8.05 -9.90 -21.13
C ARG A 117 8.07 -8.57 -20.32
N PRO A 118 9.24 -7.94 -20.10
CA PRO A 118 9.37 -6.76 -19.23
C PRO A 118 8.52 -5.54 -19.65
N ASP A 119 7.97 -5.54 -20.86
CA ASP A 119 7.10 -4.48 -21.40
C ASP A 119 5.65 -4.50 -20.91
N MET A 120 5.20 -5.56 -20.22
CA MET A 120 3.83 -5.69 -19.69
C MET A 120 3.73 -5.75 -18.15
N LEU A 121 4.80 -5.43 -17.42
CA LEU A 121 4.66 -5.04 -16.02
C LEU A 121 4.06 -3.62 -15.97
N VAL A 122 2.73 -3.55 -15.86
CA VAL A 122 1.99 -2.32 -15.55
C VAL A 122 2.56 -1.74 -14.26
N ASP A 123 3.13 -0.53 -14.35
CA ASP A 123 3.50 0.28 -13.19
C ASP A 123 2.28 0.43 -12.27
N PRO A 124 2.25 -0.20 -11.07
CA PRO A 124 1.05 -0.22 -10.24
C PRO A 124 0.76 1.11 -9.55
N PHE A 125 1.65 2.11 -9.69
CA PHE A 125 1.59 3.38 -8.98
C PHE A 125 1.60 4.58 -9.93
N GLY A 126 1.83 4.38 -11.23
CA GLY A 126 1.92 5.45 -12.22
C GLY A 126 3.06 6.43 -11.93
N LEU A 127 4.15 5.98 -11.31
CA LEU A 127 5.34 6.80 -10.98
C LEU A 127 6.19 7.11 -12.22
N GLY A 128 6.04 6.30 -13.27
CA GLY A 128 6.79 6.44 -14.51
C GLY A 128 8.25 6.00 -14.40
N LYS A 129 8.94 5.99 -15.55
CA LYS A 129 10.36 5.63 -15.66
C LYS A 129 11.00 6.34 -16.84
N ILE A 130 12.28 6.67 -16.69
CA ILE A 130 13.12 7.07 -17.83
C ILE A 130 13.50 5.81 -18.63
N VAL A 131 13.47 5.91 -19.95
CA VAL A 131 13.77 4.87 -20.95
C VAL A 131 14.56 5.48 -22.11
N GLN A 132 15.18 4.63 -22.94
CA GLN A 132 16.11 5.05 -24.02
C GLN A 132 17.19 6.00 -23.50
N ASP A 133 18.17 5.39 -22.82
CA ASP A 133 19.48 5.94 -22.41
C ASP A 133 19.49 7.23 -21.58
N GLY A 134 18.32 7.71 -21.15
CA GLY A 134 18.15 8.88 -20.28
C GLY A 134 17.14 9.90 -20.78
N LEU A 135 16.67 9.78 -22.02
CA LEU A 135 16.11 10.91 -22.78
C LEU A 135 14.58 10.90 -22.92
N ILE A 136 13.92 9.74 -22.76
CA ILE A 136 12.46 9.62 -22.82
C ILE A 136 11.90 9.25 -21.44
N PHE A 137 10.91 9.98 -20.95
CA PHE A 137 10.14 9.60 -19.78
C PHE A 137 8.82 8.96 -20.17
N ARG A 138 8.53 7.78 -19.62
CA ARG A 138 7.35 6.94 -19.90
C ARG A 138 6.52 6.77 -18.64
N GLN A 139 5.26 7.21 -18.66
CA GLN A 139 4.32 7.11 -17.53
C GLN A 139 2.99 6.49 -18.00
N ASN A 140 2.36 5.68 -17.13
CA ASN A 140 1.06 5.05 -17.42
C ASN A 140 -0.05 5.72 -16.59
N PHE A 141 -1.21 5.95 -17.21
CA PHE A 141 -2.40 6.50 -16.58
C PHE A 141 -3.61 5.60 -16.86
N SER A 142 -4.38 5.28 -15.81
CA SER A 142 -5.69 4.64 -15.97
C SER A 142 -6.77 5.72 -15.96
N ILE A 143 -7.55 5.82 -17.04
CA ILE A 143 -8.57 6.87 -17.22
C ILE A 143 -9.67 6.71 -16.17
N ARG A 144 -9.84 7.74 -15.34
CA ARG A 144 -10.72 7.74 -14.16
C ARG A 144 -12.16 8.14 -14.52
N SER A 145 -13.11 7.83 -13.66
CA SER A 145 -14.54 8.08 -13.90
C SER A 145 -14.93 9.57 -13.95
N TYR A 146 -14.08 10.45 -13.43
CA TYR A 146 -14.25 11.92 -13.51
C TYR A 146 -13.38 12.57 -14.60
N GLU A 147 -12.65 11.78 -15.38
CA GLU A 147 -11.76 12.24 -16.46
C GLU A 147 -12.40 12.08 -17.86
N ILE A 148 -13.67 11.65 -17.92
CA ILE A 148 -14.44 11.40 -19.14
C ILE A 148 -15.57 12.41 -19.33
N GLY A 149 -15.92 12.69 -20.59
CA GLY A 149 -17.09 13.48 -20.98
C GLY A 149 -18.38 12.67 -20.99
N ALA A 150 -19.48 13.31 -21.40
CA ALA A 150 -20.81 12.68 -21.53
C ALA A 150 -20.84 11.54 -22.56
N ASP A 151 -19.95 11.56 -23.56
CA ASP A 151 -19.73 10.49 -24.53
C ASP A 151 -18.94 9.28 -23.99
N ARG A 152 -18.54 9.31 -22.70
CA ARG A 152 -17.75 8.28 -21.98
C ARG A 152 -16.28 8.17 -22.41
N THR A 153 -15.79 9.09 -23.24
CA THR A 153 -14.38 9.18 -23.64
C THR A 153 -13.64 10.26 -22.85
N ALA A 154 -12.32 10.16 -22.73
CA ALA A 154 -11.51 11.14 -22.02
C ALA A 154 -11.55 12.52 -22.70
N SER A 155 -11.71 13.59 -21.92
CA SER A 155 -11.74 14.95 -22.49
C SER A 155 -10.39 15.39 -23.06
N ILE A 156 -10.39 16.41 -23.93
CA ILE A 156 -9.12 17.04 -24.38
C ILE A 156 -8.34 17.66 -23.21
N GLU A 157 -9.02 18.21 -22.20
CA GLU A 157 -8.37 18.65 -20.96
C GLU A 157 -7.70 17.49 -20.23
N THR A 158 -8.31 16.30 -20.20
CA THR A 158 -7.73 15.10 -19.57
C THR A 158 -6.41 14.72 -20.22
N LEU A 159 -6.37 14.61 -21.55
CA LEU A 159 -5.14 14.30 -22.29
C LEU A 159 -4.06 15.36 -21.99
N MET A 160 -4.42 16.64 -22.04
CA MET A 160 -3.52 17.76 -21.76
C MET A 160 -2.99 17.80 -20.32
N ASN A 161 -3.81 17.41 -19.33
CA ASN A 161 -3.36 17.24 -17.95
C ASN A 161 -2.35 16.10 -17.83
N HIS A 162 -2.52 14.97 -18.53
CA HIS A 162 -1.51 13.91 -18.59
C HIS A 162 -0.22 14.38 -19.30
N LEU A 163 -0.30 15.22 -20.34
CA LEU A 163 0.89 15.82 -20.98
C LEU A 163 1.68 16.71 -20.00
N GLN A 164 0.98 17.54 -19.21
CA GLN A 164 1.60 18.40 -18.20
C GLN A 164 2.23 17.57 -17.06
N GLU A 165 1.51 16.58 -16.54
CA GLU A 165 1.97 15.73 -15.44
C GLU A 165 3.20 14.88 -15.84
N THR A 166 3.22 14.34 -17.06
CA THR A 166 4.41 13.63 -17.59
C THR A 166 5.60 14.55 -17.76
N ALA A 167 5.41 15.77 -18.26
CA ALA A 167 6.51 16.74 -18.42
C ALA A 167 7.15 17.12 -17.07
N LEU A 168 6.33 17.33 -16.04
CA LEU A 168 6.77 17.66 -14.69
C LEU A 168 7.48 16.48 -14.02
N ASN A 169 6.92 15.26 -14.13
CA ASN A 169 7.56 14.06 -13.59
C ASN A 169 8.85 13.69 -14.35
N HIS A 170 8.97 13.99 -15.64
CA HIS A 170 10.23 13.89 -16.39
C HIS A 170 11.31 14.78 -15.74
N VAL A 171 11.10 16.10 -15.64
CA VAL A 171 12.09 17.04 -15.07
C VAL A 171 12.50 16.66 -13.64
N LYS A 172 11.52 16.21 -12.84
CA LYS A 172 11.73 15.68 -11.48
C LYS A 172 12.55 14.40 -11.45
N SER A 173 12.30 13.45 -12.34
CA SER A 173 13.02 12.17 -12.42
C SER A 173 14.43 12.33 -13.00
N ALA A 174 14.63 13.33 -13.86
CA ALA A 174 15.92 13.71 -14.43
C ALA A 174 16.89 14.31 -13.40
N GLY A 175 16.42 14.66 -12.19
CA GLY A 175 17.21 15.34 -11.16
C GLY A 175 17.30 16.86 -11.32
N LEU A 176 16.65 17.42 -12.35
CA LEU A 176 16.69 18.84 -12.68
C LEU A 176 15.74 19.72 -11.85
N LEU A 177 14.99 19.15 -10.89
CA LEU A 177 14.01 19.89 -10.10
C LEU A 177 14.55 20.25 -8.71
N ASN A 178 14.80 21.55 -8.51
CA ASN A 178 15.11 22.13 -7.20
C ASN A 178 13.81 22.45 -6.42
N ASP A 179 13.86 23.23 -5.33
CA ASP A 179 12.70 23.68 -4.53
C ASP A 179 11.63 24.51 -5.30
N GLY A 180 11.75 24.66 -6.63
CA GLY A 180 10.81 25.36 -7.50
C GLY A 180 10.11 24.44 -8.51
N PHE A 181 8.80 24.59 -8.64
CA PHE A 181 7.96 23.84 -9.61
C PHE A 181 8.45 24.04 -11.06
N GLY A 182 8.91 22.96 -11.70
CA GLY A 182 9.32 22.96 -13.11
C GLY A 182 10.56 23.81 -13.45
N CYS A 183 11.38 24.18 -12.46
CA CYS A 183 12.52 25.08 -12.63
C CYS A 183 13.85 24.41 -12.28
N THR A 184 14.89 24.62 -13.10
CA THR A 184 16.24 24.14 -12.85
C THR A 184 16.99 24.98 -11.79
N PRO A 185 18.07 24.47 -11.18
CA PRO A 185 18.90 25.24 -10.26
C PRO A 185 19.39 26.59 -10.82
N GLU A 186 19.94 26.65 -12.04
CA GLU A 186 20.40 27.92 -12.62
C GLU A 186 19.24 28.85 -13.05
N MET A 187 18.08 28.31 -13.43
CA MET A 187 16.86 29.11 -13.66
C MET A 187 16.37 29.79 -12.38
N TYR A 188 16.30 29.02 -11.28
CA TYR A 188 15.81 29.51 -9.99
C TYR A 188 16.66 30.69 -9.49
N LYS A 189 18.00 30.55 -9.53
CA LYS A 189 18.96 31.62 -9.19
C LYS A 189 18.71 32.91 -9.99
N ARG A 190 18.39 32.80 -11.29
CA ARG A 190 18.18 33.94 -12.22
C ARG A 190 16.73 34.46 -12.26
N ASN A 191 15.83 33.94 -11.43
CA ASN A 191 14.39 34.25 -11.45
C ASN A 191 13.74 33.98 -12.83
N LEU A 192 14.10 32.87 -13.47
CA LEU A 192 13.61 32.47 -14.79
C LEU A 192 12.56 31.36 -14.65
N ILE A 193 11.55 31.38 -15.54
CA ILE A 193 10.51 30.36 -15.65
C ILE A 193 10.33 29.94 -17.12
N TRP A 194 9.85 28.72 -17.35
CA TRP A 194 9.36 28.28 -18.64
C TRP A 194 7.90 28.68 -18.84
N VAL A 195 7.55 29.14 -20.04
CA VAL A 195 6.16 29.34 -20.47
C VAL A 195 5.95 28.69 -21.85
N VAL A 196 4.76 28.12 -22.07
CA VAL A 196 4.37 27.58 -23.38
C VAL A 196 4.11 28.76 -24.33
N ALA A 197 4.66 28.71 -25.54
CA ALA A 197 4.40 29.68 -26.61
C ALA A 197 3.49 29.09 -27.71
N LYS A 198 3.78 27.87 -28.15
CA LYS A 198 3.01 27.11 -29.16
C LYS A 198 2.70 25.72 -28.63
N MET A 199 1.50 25.19 -28.89
CA MET A 199 1.10 23.82 -28.58
C MET A 199 0.30 23.25 -29.75
N GLN A 200 0.61 22.03 -30.15
CA GLN A 200 -0.06 21.29 -31.22
C GLN A 200 -0.41 19.90 -30.70
N VAL A 201 -1.66 19.48 -30.90
CA VAL A 201 -2.17 18.16 -30.47
C VAL A 201 -2.99 17.56 -31.59
N LEU A 202 -2.66 16.32 -31.97
CA LEU A 202 -3.44 15.49 -32.88
C LEU A 202 -4.04 14.32 -32.10
N VAL A 203 -5.33 14.03 -32.28
CA VAL A 203 -6.04 12.97 -31.56
C VAL A 203 -6.62 11.96 -32.55
N ASN A 204 -5.93 10.83 -32.70
CA ASN A 204 -6.37 9.69 -33.50
C ASN A 204 -7.59 8.99 -32.86
N ARG A 205 -7.58 8.76 -31.54
CA ARG A 205 -8.66 8.12 -30.78
C ARG A 205 -8.64 8.57 -29.32
N TYR A 206 -9.78 8.99 -28.77
CA TYR A 206 -9.91 9.23 -27.33
C TYR A 206 -10.05 7.89 -26.58
N PRO A 207 -9.35 7.68 -25.44
CA PRO A 207 -9.49 6.49 -24.61
C PRO A 207 -10.79 6.54 -23.78
N SER A 208 -11.30 5.39 -23.34
CA SER A 208 -12.51 5.30 -22.50
C SER A 208 -12.18 5.06 -21.03
N TRP A 209 -13.19 5.19 -20.16
CA TRP A 209 -13.05 4.88 -18.72
C TRP A 209 -12.48 3.47 -18.49
N GLY A 210 -11.44 3.37 -17.65
CA GLY A 210 -10.76 2.11 -17.34
C GLY A 210 -9.78 1.62 -18.41
N ASP A 211 -9.56 2.38 -19.50
CA ASP A 211 -8.39 2.18 -20.34
C ASP A 211 -7.12 2.66 -19.64
N ASN A 212 -6.02 1.94 -19.90
CA ASN A 212 -4.69 2.29 -19.42
C ASN A 212 -3.90 2.85 -20.60
N VAL A 213 -3.58 4.15 -20.58
CA VAL A 213 -2.79 4.83 -21.60
C VAL A 213 -1.34 4.99 -21.14
N ARG A 214 -0.40 4.84 -22.07
CA ARG A 214 1.03 5.06 -21.90
C ARG A 214 1.40 6.36 -22.60
N VAL A 215 1.94 7.30 -21.85
CA VAL A 215 2.40 8.60 -22.34
C VAL A 215 3.92 8.63 -22.26
N ASP A 216 4.57 8.79 -23.41
CA ASP A 216 6.01 8.98 -23.53
C ASP A 216 6.29 10.46 -23.85
N THR A 217 7.31 11.07 -23.24
CA THR A 217 7.72 12.46 -23.50
C THR A 217 9.23 12.69 -23.41
N TRP A 218 9.73 13.53 -24.31
CA TRP A 218 11.13 13.96 -24.41
C TRP A 218 11.22 15.45 -24.75
N VAL A 219 12.43 16.00 -24.64
CA VAL A 219 12.72 17.39 -25.04
C VAL A 219 13.61 17.42 -26.27
N SER A 220 13.45 18.46 -27.07
CA SER A 220 14.09 18.68 -28.36
C SER A 220 14.51 20.16 -28.48
N LYS A 221 15.35 20.49 -29.47
CA LYS A 221 15.85 21.87 -29.67
C LYS A 221 14.92 22.64 -30.59
N SER A 222 14.28 23.71 -30.10
CA SER A 222 13.34 24.51 -30.92
C SER A 222 13.94 25.86 -31.31
N GLY A 223 14.36 25.97 -32.56
CA GLY A 223 14.95 27.18 -33.13
C GLY A 223 16.20 27.65 -32.38
N LYS A 224 16.33 28.98 -32.19
CA LYS A 224 17.51 29.61 -31.56
C LYS A 224 17.37 29.93 -30.07
N ASN A 225 16.16 29.86 -29.50
CA ASN A 225 15.88 30.28 -28.12
C ASN A 225 14.63 29.63 -27.52
N GLY A 226 14.24 28.45 -28.02
CA GLY A 226 13.11 27.67 -27.52
C GLY A 226 13.53 26.24 -27.20
N MET A 227 12.76 25.61 -26.33
CA MET A 227 12.83 24.16 -26.06
C MET A 227 11.59 23.52 -26.67
N GLY A 228 11.78 22.54 -27.54
CA GLY A 228 10.73 21.65 -27.99
C GLY A 228 10.42 20.63 -26.88
N ARG A 229 9.15 20.27 -26.72
CA ARG A 229 8.75 19.08 -25.97
C ARG A 229 7.66 18.36 -26.73
N ASP A 230 7.89 17.08 -26.94
CA ASP A 230 7.04 16.18 -27.70
C ASP A 230 6.42 15.13 -26.78
N TRP A 231 5.27 14.59 -27.19
CA TRP A 231 4.60 13.48 -26.51
C TRP A 231 3.96 12.50 -27.50
N LEU A 232 3.98 11.22 -27.10
CA LEU A 232 3.26 10.14 -27.75
C LEU A 232 2.33 9.45 -26.75
N ILE A 233 1.02 9.55 -26.96
CA ILE A 233 0.02 8.79 -26.19
C ILE A 233 -0.31 7.51 -26.94
N SER A 234 -0.15 6.37 -26.29
CA SER A 234 -0.45 5.04 -26.83
C SER A 234 -1.36 4.24 -25.91
N ASP A 235 -2.13 3.33 -26.51
CA ASP A 235 -2.91 2.33 -25.80
C ASP A 235 -1.97 1.35 -25.08
N GLY A 236 -2.18 1.14 -23.77
CA GLY A 236 -1.35 0.26 -22.94
C GLY A 236 -1.64 -1.23 -23.12
N LYS A 237 -2.71 -1.59 -23.84
CA LYS A 237 -3.08 -2.97 -24.19
C LYS A 237 -2.66 -3.31 -25.63
N THR A 238 -2.96 -2.44 -26.58
CA THR A 238 -2.75 -2.71 -28.02
C THR A 238 -1.45 -2.10 -28.58
N GLY A 239 -0.93 -1.02 -27.98
CA GLY A 239 0.19 -0.25 -28.52
C GLY A 239 -0.20 0.75 -29.63
N GLU A 240 -1.48 0.85 -29.98
CA GLU A 240 -2.02 1.83 -30.94
C GLU A 240 -1.72 3.27 -30.48
N ILE A 241 -1.38 4.17 -31.41
CA ILE A 241 -1.14 5.58 -31.10
C ILE A 241 -2.48 6.32 -31.05
N LEU A 242 -2.86 6.76 -29.85
CA LEU A 242 -4.11 7.44 -29.54
C LEU A 242 -4.03 8.94 -29.84
N SER A 243 -2.89 9.56 -29.54
CA SER A 243 -2.66 10.99 -29.73
C SER A 243 -1.16 11.31 -29.81
N ARG A 244 -0.84 12.39 -30.51
CA ARG A 244 0.50 12.97 -30.65
C ARG A 244 0.44 14.44 -30.24
N ALA A 245 1.47 14.95 -29.59
CA ALA A 245 1.56 16.38 -29.31
C ALA A 245 2.99 16.90 -29.41
N SER A 246 3.12 18.17 -29.76
CA SER A 246 4.38 18.92 -29.73
C SER A 246 4.14 20.32 -29.17
N SER A 247 5.17 20.91 -28.57
CA SER A 247 5.08 22.22 -27.93
C SER A 247 6.41 22.97 -27.97
N VAL A 248 6.31 24.29 -28.08
CA VAL A 248 7.46 25.20 -28.02
C VAL A 248 7.38 25.98 -26.72
N TRP A 249 8.41 25.83 -25.89
CA TRP A 249 8.57 26.53 -24.62
C TRP A 249 9.63 27.63 -24.76
N VAL A 250 9.34 28.79 -24.19
CA VAL A 250 10.25 29.94 -24.15
C VAL A 250 10.48 30.38 -22.70
N MET A 251 11.61 31.03 -22.46
CA MET A 251 12.00 31.45 -21.13
C MET A 251 11.49 32.87 -20.84
N MET A 252 10.95 33.09 -19.64
CA MET A 252 10.48 34.40 -19.18
C MET A 252 11.11 34.74 -17.82
N ASN A 253 11.46 36.00 -17.60
CA ASN A 253 11.91 36.47 -16.29
C ASN A 253 10.71 36.75 -15.39
N LYS A 254 10.63 36.03 -14.25
CA LYS A 254 9.48 36.02 -13.34
C LYS A 254 9.13 37.39 -12.76
N ARG A 255 10.13 38.27 -12.57
CA ARG A 255 9.97 39.61 -11.99
C ARG A 255 9.57 40.69 -13.00
N THR A 256 10.08 40.62 -14.24
CA THR A 256 9.83 41.64 -15.27
C THR A 256 8.74 41.28 -16.27
N ARG A 257 8.25 40.02 -16.25
CA ARG A 257 7.31 39.41 -17.21
C ARG A 257 7.77 39.52 -18.69
N ARG A 258 9.07 39.75 -18.93
CA ARG A 258 9.66 39.81 -20.27
C ARG A 258 10.31 38.49 -20.65
N LEU A 259 10.25 38.16 -21.93
CA LEU A 259 10.97 37.02 -22.50
C LEU A 259 12.49 37.21 -22.31
N SER A 260 13.17 36.12 -21.98
CA SER A 260 14.61 36.05 -21.78
C SER A 260 15.27 35.23 -22.89
N LYS A 261 16.55 35.49 -23.14
CA LYS A 261 17.39 34.45 -23.76
C LYS A 261 17.61 33.32 -22.75
N ILE A 262 17.79 32.09 -23.24
CA ILE A 262 18.25 30.96 -22.43
C ILE A 262 19.73 31.24 -22.06
N PRO A 263 20.08 31.42 -20.76
CA PRO A 263 21.47 31.57 -20.34
C PRO A 263 22.27 30.30 -20.65
N GLU A 264 23.58 30.43 -20.87
CA GLU A 264 24.40 29.28 -21.25
C GLU A 264 24.50 28.27 -20.10
N GLU A 265 24.52 28.74 -18.85
CA GLU A 265 24.55 27.89 -17.65
C GLU A 265 23.25 27.08 -17.49
N VAL A 266 22.13 27.60 -17.99
CA VAL A 266 20.85 26.86 -18.05
C VAL A 266 20.80 25.93 -19.26
N ARG A 267 21.54 26.25 -20.33
CA ARG A 267 21.68 25.36 -21.50
C ARG A 267 22.49 24.12 -21.13
N GLU A 268 23.61 24.30 -20.42
CA GLU A 268 24.45 23.21 -19.90
C GLU A 268 23.66 22.24 -19.00
N GLU A 269 22.66 22.72 -18.24
CA GLU A 269 21.76 21.88 -17.44
C GLU A 269 20.78 21.03 -18.29
N ILE A 270 20.33 21.51 -19.46
CA ILE A 270 19.22 20.88 -20.22
C ILE A 270 19.63 20.19 -21.52
N GLU A 271 20.70 20.64 -22.17
CA GLU A 271 21.17 20.10 -23.45
C GLU A 271 21.59 18.62 -23.38
N PRO A 272 22.12 18.07 -22.26
CA PRO A 272 22.34 16.63 -22.09
C PRO A 272 21.07 15.75 -22.15
N TYR A 273 19.88 16.35 -22.06
CA TYR A 273 18.59 15.65 -22.09
C TYR A 273 17.87 15.82 -23.43
N PHE A 274 18.44 16.57 -24.39
CA PHE A 274 17.84 16.78 -25.70
C PHE A 274 17.96 15.53 -26.57
N LEU A 275 16.82 15.02 -27.05
CA LEU A 275 16.74 13.94 -28.03
C LEU A 275 16.71 14.54 -29.44
N ASP A 276 17.72 14.23 -30.25
CA ASP A 276 17.71 14.53 -31.69
C ASP A 276 16.86 13.48 -32.42
N SER A 277 15.61 13.83 -32.71
CA SER A 277 14.60 12.95 -33.30
C SER A 277 13.73 13.74 -34.27
N ALA A 278 13.18 13.05 -35.28
CA ALA A 278 12.19 13.65 -36.17
C ALA A 278 10.96 14.11 -35.35
N PRO A 279 10.35 15.26 -35.70
CA PRO A 279 9.21 15.80 -34.95
C PRO A 279 8.02 14.84 -35.02
N VAL A 280 7.31 14.70 -33.89
CA VAL A 280 6.18 13.75 -33.77
C VAL A 280 4.93 14.28 -34.50
N VAL A 281 4.84 15.60 -34.67
CA VAL A 281 3.79 16.33 -35.36
C VAL A 281 4.49 17.24 -36.37
N GLU A 282 4.07 17.24 -37.63
CA GLU A 282 4.58 18.17 -38.64
C GLU A 282 4.18 19.61 -38.25
N GLU A 283 5.11 20.57 -38.36
CA GLU A 283 4.86 21.91 -37.86
C GLU A 283 3.80 22.65 -38.70
N ASP A 284 2.60 22.82 -38.15
CA ASP A 284 1.59 23.70 -38.73
C ASP A 284 2.09 25.16 -38.74
N ASP A 285 2.55 25.60 -39.91
CA ASP A 285 2.96 26.96 -40.27
C ASP A 285 1.79 27.82 -40.79
N ARG A 286 0.56 27.28 -40.90
CA ARG A 286 -0.61 28.04 -41.36
C ARG A 286 -1.00 29.08 -40.29
N LYS A 287 -0.47 30.30 -40.44
CA LYS A 287 -0.70 31.46 -39.55
C LYS A 287 -2.11 31.48 -38.95
N LEU A 288 -2.21 31.63 -37.63
CA LEU A 288 -3.49 31.85 -36.96
C LEU A 288 -3.97 33.28 -37.25
N PRO A 289 -5.10 33.48 -37.95
CA PRO A 289 -5.60 34.81 -38.28
C PRO A 289 -6.02 35.58 -37.03
N LYS A 290 -6.24 36.90 -37.18
CA LYS A 290 -6.81 37.73 -36.11
C LYS A 290 -8.31 37.84 -36.35
N LEU A 291 -9.11 37.27 -35.46
CA LEU A 291 -10.54 37.52 -35.40
C LEU A 291 -10.83 38.85 -34.69
N ASN A 292 -11.90 39.52 -35.07
CA ASN A 292 -12.52 40.66 -34.38
C ASN A 292 -14.01 40.33 -34.13
N GLU A 293 -14.76 41.19 -33.42
CA GLU A 293 -16.20 40.97 -33.21
C GLU A 293 -17.01 40.94 -34.52
N GLU A 294 -16.52 41.61 -35.56
CA GLU A 294 -17.14 41.66 -36.89
C GLU A 294 -16.89 40.40 -37.74
N THR A 295 -15.93 39.55 -37.34
CA THR A 295 -15.46 38.38 -38.12
C THR A 295 -15.56 37.08 -37.32
N ALA A 296 -16.37 37.05 -36.26
CA ALA A 296 -16.57 35.90 -35.40
C ALA A 296 -18.04 35.53 -35.37
N ASP A 297 -18.37 34.33 -35.84
CA ASP A 297 -19.74 33.82 -35.89
C ASP A 297 -20.34 33.62 -34.48
N PHE A 298 -19.47 33.30 -33.51
CA PHE A 298 -19.87 32.99 -32.13
C PHE A 298 -18.98 33.71 -31.12
N ILE A 299 -19.62 34.31 -30.11
CA ILE A 299 -18.94 35.11 -29.09
C ILE A 299 -19.52 34.80 -27.71
N SER A 300 -18.65 34.39 -26.77
CA SER A 300 -18.96 34.29 -25.34
C SER A 300 -18.24 35.41 -24.57
N LYS A 301 -18.98 36.18 -23.77
CA LYS A 301 -18.48 37.35 -23.01
C LYS A 301 -18.65 37.14 -21.51
N GLY A 302 -17.70 37.66 -20.72
CA GLY A 302 -17.78 37.63 -19.25
C GLY A 302 -17.14 36.39 -18.62
N LEU A 303 -16.20 35.74 -19.32
CA LEU A 303 -15.46 34.60 -18.77
C LEU A 303 -14.48 35.11 -17.70
N THR A 304 -14.55 34.58 -16.48
CA THR A 304 -13.71 35.01 -15.35
C THR A 304 -12.99 33.81 -14.72
N PRO A 305 -11.67 33.87 -14.49
CA PRO A 305 -10.92 32.80 -13.82
C PRO A 305 -11.47 32.50 -12.42
N LYS A 306 -11.70 31.22 -12.11
CA LYS A 306 -12.02 30.76 -10.75
C LYS A 306 -10.73 30.42 -10.01
N TRP A 307 -10.79 30.37 -8.68
CA TRP A 307 -9.63 30.02 -7.84
C TRP A 307 -8.95 28.70 -8.26
N ASN A 308 -9.74 27.71 -8.69
CA ASN A 308 -9.27 26.40 -9.10
C ASN A 308 -8.70 26.35 -10.54
N ASP A 309 -8.78 27.44 -11.30
CA ASP A 309 -8.20 27.54 -12.65
C ASP A 309 -6.76 28.08 -12.62
N LEU A 310 -6.27 28.50 -11.45
CA LEU A 310 -4.95 29.11 -11.24
C LEU A 310 -3.87 28.06 -10.91
N ASP A 311 -2.67 28.32 -11.39
CA ASP A 311 -1.47 27.52 -11.16
C ASP A 311 -0.68 27.94 -9.91
N VAL A 312 0.43 27.25 -9.64
CA VAL A 312 1.36 27.56 -8.52
C VAL A 312 2.00 28.95 -8.66
N ASN A 313 2.03 29.54 -9.86
CA ASN A 313 2.49 30.90 -10.09
C ASN A 313 1.38 31.97 -9.97
N GLN A 314 0.13 31.58 -9.69
CA GLN A 314 -1.08 32.45 -9.63
C GLN A 314 -1.57 32.98 -10.99
N HIS A 315 -1.24 32.30 -12.09
CA HIS A 315 -1.78 32.58 -13.43
C HIS A 315 -2.72 31.45 -13.86
N VAL A 316 -3.59 31.70 -14.83
CA VAL A 316 -4.46 30.64 -15.38
C VAL A 316 -3.62 29.51 -15.99
N ASN A 317 -3.92 28.28 -15.58
CA ASN A 317 -3.26 27.07 -16.08
C ASN A 317 -3.44 26.91 -17.61
N ASN A 318 -2.40 26.48 -18.32
CA ASN A 318 -2.41 26.42 -19.79
C ASN A 318 -3.49 25.50 -20.37
N VAL A 319 -3.97 24.49 -19.63
CA VAL A 319 -5.07 23.60 -20.04
C VAL A 319 -6.42 24.31 -20.00
N LYS A 320 -6.62 25.28 -19.09
CA LYS A 320 -7.93 25.94 -18.88
C LYS A 320 -8.35 26.89 -20.00
N TYR A 321 -7.39 27.46 -20.73
CA TYR A 321 -7.71 28.21 -21.95
C TYR A 321 -8.39 27.35 -23.03
N ILE A 322 -8.21 26.01 -23.00
CA ILE A 322 -8.85 25.09 -23.95
C ILE A 322 -10.37 25.03 -23.70
N GLY A 323 -10.79 24.91 -22.44
CA GLY A 323 -12.21 25.03 -22.08
C GLY A 323 -12.80 26.36 -22.57
N TRP A 324 -12.12 27.48 -22.33
CA TRP A 324 -12.63 28.81 -22.69
C TRP A 324 -12.70 29.09 -24.19
N ILE A 325 -11.80 28.56 -25.03
CA ILE A 325 -11.99 28.67 -26.50
C ILE A 325 -13.14 27.77 -26.99
N LEU A 326 -13.40 26.65 -26.32
CA LEU A 326 -14.51 25.76 -26.64
C LEU A 326 -15.87 26.29 -26.15
N GLU A 327 -15.91 27.18 -25.15
CA GLU A 327 -17.15 27.85 -24.70
C GLU A 327 -17.80 28.76 -25.74
N SER A 328 -17.10 29.11 -26.84
CA SER A 328 -17.72 29.78 -28.01
C SER A 328 -17.97 28.84 -29.20
N VAL A 329 -17.73 27.53 -29.07
CA VAL A 329 -18.06 26.56 -30.12
C VAL A 329 -19.52 26.11 -29.98
N PRO A 330 -20.31 26.12 -31.07
CA PRO A 330 -21.69 25.60 -31.07
C PRO A 330 -21.81 24.17 -30.52
N THR A 331 -22.80 23.95 -29.65
CA THR A 331 -23.01 22.67 -28.96
C THR A 331 -23.28 21.51 -29.91
N ASN A 332 -23.89 21.76 -31.07
CA ASN A 332 -24.12 20.73 -32.09
C ASN A 332 -22.81 20.16 -32.65
N ILE A 333 -21.72 20.94 -32.74
CA ILE A 333 -20.39 20.43 -33.13
C ILE A 333 -19.79 19.61 -31.98
N LEU A 334 -19.91 20.09 -30.74
CA LEU A 334 -19.45 19.35 -29.57
C LEU A 334 -20.18 17.99 -29.41
N GLU A 335 -21.46 17.93 -29.80
CA GLU A 335 -22.27 16.71 -29.78
C GLU A 335 -21.98 15.78 -30.96
N MET A 336 -21.98 16.29 -32.21
CA MET A 336 -21.92 15.49 -33.44
C MET A 336 -20.49 15.19 -33.93
N HIS A 337 -19.48 15.95 -33.52
CA HIS A 337 -18.10 15.79 -33.97
C HIS A 337 -17.13 15.47 -32.81
N ASN A 338 -15.99 14.89 -33.16
CA ASN A 338 -14.82 14.71 -32.31
C ASN A 338 -13.74 15.71 -32.72
N LEU A 339 -13.15 16.40 -31.75
CA LEU A 339 -11.92 17.16 -31.96
C LEU A 339 -10.80 16.21 -32.42
N SER A 340 -10.13 16.54 -33.53
CA SER A 340 -9.05 15.74 -34.13
C SER A 340 -7.71 16.45 -34.20
N ALA A 341 -7.70 17.79 -34.34
CA ALA A 341 -6.49 18.59 -34.18
C ALA A 341 -6.77 19.87 -33.38
N LEU A 342 -5.78 20.31 -32.62
CA LEU A 342 -5.78 21.52 -31.80
C LEU A 342 -4.41 22.20 -31.92
N THR A 343 -4.37 23.42 -32.45
CA THR A 343 -3.18 24.28 -32.49
C THR A 343 -3.44 25.54 -31.69
N LEU A 344 -2.52 25.92 -30.80
CA LEU A 344 -2.62 27.07 -29.90
C LEU A 344 -1.35 27.91 -29.93
N GLU A 345 -1.52 29.23 -29.93
CA GLU A 345 -0.47 30.21 -29.66
C GLU A 345 -0.84 31.04 -28.43
N TYR A 346 -0.01 30.95 -27.38
CA TYR A 346 -0.16 31.72 -26.16
C TYR A 346 0.54 33.08 -26.34
N ARG A 347 -0.22 34.18 -26.26
CA ARG A 347 0.25 35.54 -26.53
C ARG A 347 0.43 36.38 -25.27
N ARG A 348 -0.36 36.13 -24.22
CA ARG A 348 -0.29 36.81 -22.92
C ARG A 348 -0.83 35.89 -21.81
N GLU A 349 -0.42 36.15 -20.58
CA GLU A 349 -0.95 35.49 -19.38
C GLU A 349 -2.27 36.11 -18.88
N CYS A 350 -3.11 35.28 -18.27
CA CYS A 350 -4.31 35.72 -17.56
C CYS A 350 -4.12 35.58 -16.04
N GLY A 351 -4.41 36.65 -15.29
CA GLY A 351 -4.44 36.66 -13.82
C GLY A 351 -5.86 36.52 -13.26
N LYS A 352 -5.98 36.27 -11.95
CA LYS A 352 -7.27 36.01 -11.25
C LYS A 352 -8.40 36.98 -11.61
N ASP A 353 -8.17 38.28 -11.49
CA ASP A 353 -9.22 39.31 -11.57
C ASP A 353 -9.50 39.80 -13.00
N SER A 354 -9.19 38.96 -13.99
CA SER A 354 -9.37 39.24 -15.42
C SER A 354 -10.80 38.96 -15.89
N VAL A 355 -11.30 39.79 -16.81
CA VAL A 355 -12.53 39.50 -17.57
C VAL A 355 -12.15 39.23 -19.02
N LEU A 356 -12.57 38.08 -19.54
CA LEU A 356 -12.23 37.55 -20.84
C LEU A 356 -13.45 37.44 -21.76
N GLN A 357 -13.16 37.34 -23.05
CA GLN A 357 -14.09 37.08 -24.13
C GLN A 357 -13.48 36.02 -25.06
N SER A 358 -14.30 35.03 -25.42
CA SER A 358 -13.98 33.97 -26.36
C SER A 358 -14.72 34.21 -27.67
N LEU A 359 -13.99 34.27 -28.77
CA LEU A 359 -14.51 34.44 -30.12
C LEU A 359 -14.16 33.21 -30.94
N SER A 360 -15.13 32.67 -31.67
CA SER A 360 -14.94 31.59 -32.65
C SER A 360 -15.51 31.99 -34.01
N ALA A 361 -14.78 31.65 -35.07
CA ALA A 361 -15.25 31.67 -36.45
C ALA A 361 -15.16 30.27 -37.04
N MET A 362 -16.13 29.87 -37.86
CA MET A 362 -16.17 28.54 -38.47
C MET A 362 -15.77 28.59 -39.94
N ASP A 363 -15.06 27.55 -40.37
CA ASP A 363 -14.67 27.33 -41.75
C ASP A 363 -15.02 25.89 -42.13
N HIS A 364 -15.51 25.71 -43.35
CA HIS A 364 -15.99 24.43 -43.88
C HIS A 364 -15.03 23.96 -44.97
N PRO A 365 -13.98 23.18 -44.62
CA PRO A 365 -13.05 22.64 -45.61
C PRO A 365 -13.79 21.74 -46.60
N GLU A 366 -13.28 21.65 -47.83
CA GLU A 366 -13.94 20.95 -48.96
C GLU A 366 -14.00 19.41 -48.81
N GLU A 367 -13.45 18.84 -47.73
CA GLU A 367 -13.43 17.41 -47.43
C GLU A 367 -14.65 16.94 -46.60
N GLU A 368 -15.07 15.68 -46.82
CA GLU A 368 -16.37 15.13 -46.40
C GLU A 368 -16.72 15.32 -44.91
N GLY A 369 -17.47 16.38 -44.59
CA GLY A 369 -18.09 16.61 -43.28
C GLY A 369 -17.14 17.14 -42.19
N GLY A 370 -15.92 17.52 -42.55
CA GLY A 370 -15.00 18.20 -41.64
C GLY A 370 -15.47 19.60 -41.25
N VAL A 371 -15.07 20.08 -40.06
CA VAL A 371 -15.28 21.47 -39.63
C VAL A 371 -13.97 21.98 -39.04
N GLN A 372 -13.54 23.18 -39.44
CA GLN A 372 -12.44 23.89 -38.78
C GLN A 372 -13.01 25.08 -38.02
N CYS A 373 -12.56 25.31 -36.79
CA CYS A 373 -12.87 26.54 -36.05
C CYS A 373 -11.59 27.31 -35.77
N GLN A 374 -11.64 28.62 -35.99
CA GLN A 374 -10.60 29.58 -35.62
C GLN A 374 -11.02 30.25 -34.31
N HIS A 375 -10.09 30.47 -33.39
CA HIS A 375 -10.39 30.99 -32.06
C HIS A 375 -9.52 32.18 -31.67
N LEU A 376 -10.11 33.16 -31.00
CA LEU A 376 -9.41 34.20 -30.26
C LEU A 376 -9.99 34.29 -28.85
N LEU A 377 -9.13 34.14 -27.84
CA LEU A 377 -9.42 34.54 -26.47
C LEU A 377 -8.72 35.88 -26.19
N GLN A 378 -9.49 36.88 -25.77
CA GLN A 378 -9.00 38.22 -25.45
C GLN A 378 -9.50 38.71 -24.09
N LEU A 379 -8.78 39.65 -23.49
CA LEU A 379 -9.24 40.44 -22.35
C LEU A 379 -10.27 41.49 -22.80
N ALA A 380 -11.07 41.98 -21.84
CA ALA A 380 -12.01 43.07 -22.04
C ALA A 380 -11.37 44.43 -22.43
N ASP A 381 -10.03 44.56 -22.33
CA ASP A 381 -9.26 45.70 -22.84
C ASP A 381 -8.80 45.53 -24.31
N GLY A 382 -9.16 44.42 -24.96
CA GLY A 382 -8.77 44.05 -26.33
C GLY A 382 -7.40 43.38 -26.44
N ALA A 383 -6.71 43.08 -25.33
CA ALA A 383 -5.44 42.37 -25.36
C ALA A 383 -5.61 40.86 -25.64
N GLU A 384 -4.98 40.37 -26.70
CA GLU A 384 -4.98 38.96 -27.09
C GLU A 384 -4.26 38.08 -26.06
N ILE A 385 -4.93 37.01 -25.61
CA ILE A 385 -4.43 36.04 -24.61
C ILE A 385 -3.98 34.76 -25.31
N VAL A 386 -4.87 34.12 -26.08
CA VAL A 386 -4.60 32.90 -26.86
C VAL A 386 -5.24 33.02 -28.23
N ARG A 387 -4.51 32.63 -29.29
CA ARG A 387 -5.10 32.29 -30.60
C ARG A 387 -5.16 30.78 -30.74
N GLY A 388 -6.17 30.26 -31.41
CA GLY A 388 -6.31 28.83 -31.65
C GLY A 388 -6.87 28.47 -33.03
N ARG A 389 -6.64 27.23 -33.43
CA ARG A 389 -7.34 26.50 -34.49
C ARG A 389 -7.73 25.14 -33.94
N THR A 390 -8.97 24.73 -34.16
CA THR A 390 -9.43 23.35 -33.95
C THR A 390 -9.94 22.76 -35.25
N GLU A 391 -9.72 21.46 -35.45
CA GLU A 391 -10.24 20.71 -36.60
C GLU A 391 -11.03 19.51 -36.07
N TRP A 392 -12.23 19.32 -36.60
CA TRP A 392 -13.25 18.41 -36.10
C TRP A 392 -13.69 17.44 -37.18
N ARG A 393 -13.81 16.16 -36.82
CA ARG A 393 -14.31 15.06 -37.67
C ARG A 393 -15.64 14.52 -37.15
N PRO A 394 -16.57 14.07 -38.01
CA PRO A 394 -17.82 13.47 -37.55
C PRO A 394 -17.63 12.31 -36.55
N LYS A 395 -18.55 12.17 -35.59
CA LYS A 395 -18.66 10.96 -34.76
C LYS A 395 -19.37 9.86 -35.56
N ASN A 396 -18.63 8.85 -35.99
CA ASN A 396 -19.19 7.68 -36.68
C ASN A 396 -20.32 7.06 -35.87
N SER A 397 -21.50 6.92 -36.47
CA SER A 397 -22.75 6.47 -35.83
C SER A 397 -22.78 4.95 -35.61
N ALA A 398 -21.89 4.44 -34.75
CA ALA A 398 -21.77 3.03 -34.40
C ALA A 398 -21.89 2.85 -32.87
N GLY A 399 -23.11 2.61 -32.37
CA GLY A 399 -23.34 2.48 -30.92
C GLY A 399 -24.79 2.24 -30.47
N LEU A 400 -25.79 2.45 -31.34
CA LEU A 400 -27.16 1.98 -31.09
C LEU A 400 -27.24 0.47 -31.38
N PRO A 401 -27.83 -0.36 -30.48
CA PRO A 401 -27.88 -1.80 -30.67
C PRO A 401 -28.92 -2.19 -31.72
N HIS A 402 -28.48 -2.58 -32.92
CA HIS A 402 -29.35 -3.13 -33.94
C HIS A 402 -29.97 -4.47 -33.48
N THR A 403 -31.30 -4.55 -33.52
CA THR A 403 -31.99 -5.83 -33.64
C THR A 403 -31.74 -6.42 -35.04
N PRO A 404 -31.56 -7.76 -35.17
CA PRO A 404 -31.15 -8.35 -36.43
C PRO A 404 -32.33 -8.67 -37.34
N GLN A 405 -32.26 -8.24 -38.61
CA GLN A 405 -32.57 -9.16 -39.71
C GLN A 405 -31.93 -8.75 -41.04
N SER A 406 -31.84 -9.75 -41.91
CA SER A 406 -31.21 -9.76 -43.23
C SER A 406 -31.83 -8.77 -44.21
N VAL A 407 -30.99 -8.15 -45.05
CA VAL A 407 -31.39 -7.77 -46.42
C VAL A 407 -30.40 -8.39 -47.40
N GLY A 408 -30.92 -9.23 -48.28
CA GLY A 408 -30.30 -9.53 -49.55
C GLY A 408 -31.23 -9.01 -50.66
N ALA A 409 -30.64 -8.26 -51.59
CA ALA A 409 -31.19 -7.92 -52.91
C ALA A 409 -32.40 -6.94 -53.03
N VAL A 410 -32.11 -5.80 -53.69
CA VAL A 410 -32.71 -5.38 -54.99
C VAL A 410 -34.07 -4.63 -55.04
N GLU A 411 -33.98 -3.43 -55.65
CA GLU A 411 -34.93 -2.67 -56.49
C GLU A 411 -36.30 -2.14 -56.00
N SER A 412 -36.36 -0.79 -56.01
CA SER A 412 -37.40 0.05 -56.68
C SER A 412 -38.78 0.26 -56.01
N GLY A 413 -39.47 1.33 -56.45
CA GLY A 413 -40.94 1.37 -56.44
C GLY A 413 -41.69 2.32 -55.50
N LEU A 414 -41.67 3.63 -55.80
CA LEU A 414 -42.83 4.56 -55.80
C LEU A 414 -43.73 4.82 -54.55
N SER A 415 -44.43 5.97 -54.63
CA SER A 415 -45.65 6.37 -53.90
C SER A 415 -45.63 6.57 -52.37
N LEU A 416 -45.27 7.79 -51.96
CA LEU A 416 -46.18 8.83 -51.39
C LEU A 416 -47.51 8.44 -50.69
N HIS A 417 -47.87 9.30 -49.72
CA HIS A 417 -49.14 9.42 -48.97
C HIS A 417 -49.45 8.34 -47.90
N SER A 418 -50.02 8.65 -46.73
CA SER A 418 -50.23 9.97 -46.08
C SER A 418 -50.83 9.82 -44.67
N LEU A 419 -50.67 10.87 -43.83
CA LEU A 419 -51.56 11.26 -42.71
C LEU A 419 -51.61 10.26 -41.52
N SER A 420 -51.92 10.66 -40.28
CA SER A 420 -52.25 11.99 -39.70
C SER A 420 -52.20 11.96 -38.16
N VAL A 421 -52.12 13.13 -37.53
CA VAL A 421 -52.71 13.49 -36.21
C VAL A 421 -52.18 12.70 -34.98
N SER A 422 -51.39 13.20 -34.02
CA SER A 422 -51.19 14.50 -33.33
C SER A 422 -51.78 14.54 -31.90
N PHE A 423 -51.16 15.37 -31.04
CA PHE A 423 -51.51 15.69 -29.64
C PHE A 423 -51.09 14.65 -28.57
N GLN A 424 -50.75 15.03 -27.33
CA GLN A 424 -50.65 16.38 -26.71
C GLN A 424 -49.41 16.47 -25.80
N ALA A 425 -49.05 17.67 -25.34
CA ALA A 425 -48.07 17.85 -24.27
C ALA A 425 -48.72 17.63 -22.89
N ASP A 426 -47.92 17.18 -21.90
CA ASP A 426 -47.82 17.82 -20.58
C ASP A 426 -46.65 17.25 -19.75
N ALA A 427 -46.19 18.07 -18.80
CA ALA A 427 -45.22 17.72 -17.74
C ALA A 427 -45.96 17.69 -16.37
N PRO A 428 -45.39 17.24 -15.22
CA PRO A 428 -43.96 17.07 -14.93
C PRO A 428 -43.52 15.93 -13.97
N CYS A 429 -42.19 15.85 -13.75
CA CYS A 429 -41.51 15.57 -12.47
C CYS A 429 -41.29 14.13 -11.92
N PHE A 430 -40.24 14.05 -11.09
CA PHE A 430 -39.80 13.01 -10.12
C PHE A 430 -39.34 11.59 -10.55
N GLN A 431 -38.02 11.40 -10.44
CA GLN A 431 -37.30 10.25 -9.85
C GLN A 431 -37.91 8.82 -9.86
N LEU A 432 -37.24 7.86 -10.52
CA LEU A 432 -36.98 6.51 -9.96
C LEU A 432 -35.89 5.70 -10.70
N PHE A 433 -34.99 5.09 -9.93
CA PHE A 433 -34.19 3.89 -10.29
C PHE A 433 -35.10 2.63 -10.24
N PRO A 434 -34.68 1.41 -10.69
CA PRO A 434 -33.47 1.01 -11.42
C PRO A 434 -33.77 0.20 -12.71
N ALA A 435 -32.72 -0.29 -13.41
CA ALA A 435 -32.82 -1.36 -14.41
C ALA A 435 -31.81 -2.50 -14.12
N PHE A 436 -32.11 -3.71 -14.59
CA PHE A 436 -31.48 -4.95 -14.07
C PHE A 436 -30.26 -5.46 -14.84
N SER A 437 -29.33 -6.02 -14.06
CA SER A 437 -28.30 -6.99 -14.46
C SER A 437 -28.82 -8.09 -15.39
N PHE A 438 -28.12 -8.34 -16.52
CA PHE A 438 -28.34 -9.48 -17.41
C PHE A 438 -27.04 -10.26 -17.71
N PHE A 439 -27.11 -11.57 -17.49
CA PHE A 439 -26.29 -12.67 -18.02
C PHE A 439 -24.76 -12.52 -18.18
N PHE A 440 -24.03 -13.22 -17.30
CA PHE A 440 -22.88 -14.01 -17.75
C PHE A 440 -23.38 -15.27 -18.47
N LYS A 441 -22.83 -15.59 -19.64
CA LYS A 441 -22.94 -16.91 -20.27
C LYS A 441 -21.52 -17.48 -20.41
N VAL A 442 -21.27 -18.65 -19.84
CA VAL A 442 -19.94 -19.28 -19.79
C VAL A 442 -19.98 -20.56 -20.61
N GLU A 443 -19.24 -20.60 -21.72
CA GLU A 443 -18.83 -21.83 -22.40
C GLU A 443 -17.33 -21.73 -22.76
N PRO A 444 -16.61 -22.87 -22.88
CA PRO A 444 -15.17 -22.90 -22.72
C PRO A 444 -14.39 -22.74 -24.03
N PHE A 445 -13.32 -21.94 -24.02
CA PHE A 445 -12.35 -21.92 -25.11
C PHE A 445 -11.20 -22.91 -24.86
N ALA A 446 -10.97 -23.80 -25.82
CA ALA A 446 -9.93 -24.82 -25.76
C ALA A 446 -8.52 -24.21 -25.95
N MET A 447 -7.50 -24.85 -25.38
CA MET A 447 -6.10 -24.47 -25.61
C MET A 447 -5.63 -24.87 -27.02
N LEU A 448 -5.37 -23.88 -27.87
CA LEU A 448 -4.51 -24.04 -29.04
C LEU A 448 -3.04 -23.88 -28.61
N LEU A 449 -2.31 -25.00 -28.57
CA LEU A 449 -0.85 -25.01 -28.41
C LEU A 449 -0.19 -25.01 -29.81
N PRO A 450 0.81 -24.15 -30.06
CA PRO A 450 1.62 -24.25 -31.28
C PRO A 450 2.60 -25.43 -31.18
N SER A 451 2.67 -26.22 -32.24
CA SER A 451 3.54 -27.39 -32.36
C SER A 451 4.93 -27.04 -32.91
N ILE A 452 5.99 -27.50 -32.25
CA ILE A 452 7.32 -27.75 -32.85
C ILE A 452 7.82 -29.11 -32.34
N GLU A 453 8.45 -29.87 -33.23
CA GLU A 453 8.86 -31.26 -33.01
C GLU A 453 10.32 -31.39 -32.55
N THR A 454 10.63 -32.44 -31.77
CA THR A 454 11.80 -33.31 -32.04
C THR A 454 11.67 -34.68 -31.36
N ALA A 455 11.54 -35.72 -32.19
CA ALA A 455 12.24 -37.02 -32.09
C ALA A 455 12.29 -37.81 -30.75
N THR A 456 11.43 -38.84 -30.67
CA THR A 456 11.79 -40.26 -30.39
C THR A 456 12.82 -40.63 -29.31
N MET A 457 12.35 -41.26 -28.22
CA MET A 457 12.87 -42.52 -27.64
C MET A 457 11.88 -43.03 -26.56
N LEU A 458 12.03 -44.28 -26.08
CA LEU A 458 11.19 -44.93 -25.05
C LEU A 458 9.66 -44.96 -25.32
N ARG A 459 9.24 -45.67 -26.38
CA ARG A 459 7.88 -46.25 -26.47
C ARG A 459 7.89 -47.77 -26.74
N GLN A 460 8.81 -48.47 -26.08
CA GLN A 460 8.90 -49.93 -25.95
C GLN A 460 9.31 -50.25 -24.50
N PHE A 461 8.94 -51.44 -24.01
CA PHE A 461 8.83 -51.78 -22.56
C PHE A 461 7.71 -50.97 -21.85
N LEU A 462 6.70 -51.56 -21.21
CA LEU A 462 6.28 -52.97 -21.09
C LEU A 462 4.76 -53.08 -21.27
N ASN A 463 4.30 -54.12 -21.97
CA ASN A 463 2.88 -54.43 -22.08
C ASN A 463 2.71 -55.95 -22.27
N LYS A 464 2.36 -56.69 -21.20
CA LYS A 464 1.97 -58.12 -21.22
C LYS A 464 1.46 -58.64 -19.85
N ILE A 465 0.20 -59.11 -19.82
CA ILE A 465 -0.28 -60.37 -19.16
C ILE A 465 -0.41 -60.40 -17.60
N PRO A 466 -1.51 -60.94 -16.99
CA PRO A 466 -2.89 -61.15 -17.45
C PRO A 466 -4.00 -60.81 -16.38
N ARG A 467 -5.24 -61.31 -16.55
CA ARG A 467 -6.42 -61.14 -15.65
C ARG A 467 -6.82 -62.43 -14.89
N LYS A 468 -7.58 -62.31 -13.78
CA LYS A 468 -8.74 -63.16 -13.31
C LYS A 468 -9.21 -62.70 -11.89
N SER A 469 -10.34 -63.15 -11.32
CA SER A 469 -11.75 -62.81 -11.62
C SER A 469 -12.74 -63.54 -10.67
N ALA A 470 -13.72 -62.87 -10.03
CA ALA A 470 -14.86 -63.51 -9.33
C ALA A 470 -16.07 -62.57 -9.09
N LYS A 471 -17.29 -63.11 -9.12
CA LYS A 471 -18.65 -62.55 -8.81
C LYS A 471 -19.62 -63.76 -8.67
N PRO A 472 -20.77 -63.74 -7.95
CA PRO A 472 -22.01 -62.93 -8.19
C PRO A 472 -22.51 -62.20 -6.91
N ASP A 473 -23.55 -61.33 -6.81
CA ASP A 473 -24.85 -61.06 -7.50
C ASP A 473 -26.06 -61.93 -7.07
N PRO A 474 -27.33 -61.44 -7.19
CA PRO A 474 -27.88 -60.07 -7.43
C PRO A 474 -28.62 -59.55 -6.15
N GLN A 475 -29.75 -58.81 -6.03
CA GLN A 475 -30.90 -58.25 -6.81
C GLN A 475 -31.45 -56.94 -6.11
N ASP A 476 -32.57 -56.26 -6.46
CA ASP A 476 -33.06 -55.58 -7.70
C ASP A 476 -34.33 -54.71 -7.38
N SER A 477 -34.48 -53.49 -7.96
CA SER A 477 -35.75 -52.71 -8.22
C SER A 477 -36.66 -52.21 -7.04
N ASP A 478 -37.62 -51.26 -7.13
CA ASP A 478 -37.90 -49.96 -7.83
C ASP A 478 -39.22 -49.35 -7.21
N GLY A 479 -39.77 -48.14 -7.46
CA GLY A 479 -39.42 -46.93 -8.25
C GLY A 479 -40.63 -45.96 -8.48
N ILE A 480 -40.39 -44.71 -8.95
CA ILE A 480 -41.32 -43.74 -9.64
C ILE A 480 -42.41 -42.93 -8.85
N GLU A 481 -42.21 -41.58 -8.75
CA GLU A 481 -43.05 -40.38 -9.14
C GLU A 481 -44.63 -40.37 -9.28
N PRO A 482 -45.36 -39.23 -9.50
CA PRO A 482 -45.14 -37.75 -9.30
C PRO A 482 -46.39 -36.86 -8.89
N ARG A 483 -46.30 -35.50 -8.99
CA ARG A 483 -47.37 -34.46 -9.30
C ARG A 483 -48.44 -34.04 -8.24
N ASP A 484 -49.15 -32.87 -8.27
CA ASP A 484 -49.03 -31.53 -8.93
C ASP A 484 -49.98 -30.42 -8.29
N ASN A 485 -49.75 -29.13 -8.64
CA ASN A 485 -50.72 -27.99 -8.85
C ASN A 485 -51.51 -27.15 -7.75
N SER A 486 -51.16 -25.84 -7.69
CA SER A 486 -52.00 -24.62 -8.07
C SER A 486 -52.92 -23.77 -7.13
N ASN A 487 -52.85 -22.43 -7.33
CA ASN A 487 -53.84 -21.31 -7.15
C ASN A 487 -54.40 -20.91 -5.74
N GLY A 488 -54.78 -19.64 -5.42
CA GLY A 488 -54.65 -18.31 -6.08
C GLY A 488 -55.54 -17.16 -5.49
N PHE A 489 -55.25 -15.87 -5.78
CA PHE A 489 -56.07 -14.61 -5.54
C PHE A 489 -56.28 -14.11 -4.06
N GLN A 490 -56.58 -12.83 -3.69
CA GLN A 490 -56.86 -11.52 -4.38
C GLN A 490 -56.45 -10.24 -3.54
N CYS A 491 -56.77 -9.01 -4.00
CA CYS A 491 -56.42 -7.65 -3.48
C CYS A 491 -57.33 -7.12 -2.31
N THR A 492 -57.27 -5.91 -1.70
CA THR A 492 -57.06 -4.49 -2.19
C THR A 492 -56.68 -3.43 -1.12
N LEU A 493 -55.98 -2.35 -1.54
CA LEU A 493 -55.90 -0.92 -1.09
C LEU A 493 -55.98 -0.52 0.43
N GLY A 494 -55.27 0.52 0.93
CA GLY A 494 -54.21 1.36 0.32
C GLY A 494 -53.91 2.71 1.04
N GLY A 495 -52.63 3.12 1.06
CA GLY A 495 -52.14 4.50 1.34
C GLY A 495 -51.82 4.89 2.80
N THR A 496 -50.84 5.76 3.12
CA THR A 496 -49.60 6.14 2.39
C THR A 496 -48.59 6.84 3.33
N ALA A 497 -47.34 6.38 3.40
CA ALA A 497 -46.21 7.13 3.93
C ALA A 497 -44.91 6.63 3.26
N PHE A 498 -44.13 7.51 2.62
CA PHE A 498 -43.02 7.09 1.76
C PHE A 498 -41.71 6.91 2.52
N SER A 499 -41.04 5.78 2.29
CA SER A 499 -39.71 5.46 2.85
C SER A 499 -38.85 4.72 1.82
N SER A 500 -37.53 4.77 2.03
CA SER A 500 -36.46 4.06 1.31
C SER A 500 -36.20 4.46 -0.15
N ARG A 501 -34.90 4.50 -0.51
CA ARG A 501 -34.43 4.09 -1.86
C ARG A 501 -32.94 3.70 -1.90
N PHE A 502 -32.57 2.65 -1.17
CA PHE A 502 -31.32 1.89 -1.42
C PHE A 502 -31.55 0.40 -1.15
N SER A 503 -31.90 -0.35 -2.19
CA SER A 503 -32.29 -1.77 -2.08
C SER A 503 -32.02 -2.56 -3.36
N VAL A 504 -30.74 -2.62 -3.78
CA VAL A 504 -30.28 -3.55 -4.84
C VAL A 504 -29.08 -4.39 -4.37
N VAL A 505 -29.29 -5.12 -3.26
CA VAL A 505 -28.57 -6.38 -3.03
C VAL A 505 -29.54 -7.49 -3.43
N LYS A 506 -29.25 -8.21 -4.53
CA LYS A 506 -30.04 -9.39 -4.92
C LYS A 506 -30.01 -10.40 -3.76
N ARG A 507 -31.17 -10.79 -3.25
CA ARG A 507 -31.30 -12.00 -2.42
C ARG A 507 -30.81 -13.18 -3.25
N VAL A 508 -29.64 -13.73 -2.91
CA VAL A 508 -29.31 -15.12 -3.22
C VAL A 508 -29.94 -15.94 -2.11
N SER A 509 -31.19 -16.35 -2.32
CA SER A 509 -31.93 -17.15 -1.36
C SER A 509 -31.20 -18.46 -1.06
N SER A 510 -31.16 -18.83 0.22
CA SER A 510 -31.12 -20.23 0.69
C SER A 510 -30.26 -21.20 -0.14
N ALA A 511 -28.99 -20.85 -0.36
CA ALA A 511 -27.99 -21.82 -0.81
C ALA A 511 -27.65 -22.76 0.35
N VAL A 512 -28.56 -23.70 0.61
CA VAL A 512 -28.36 -24.89 1.46
C VAL A 512 -27.12 -25.61 0.91
N PHE A 513 -26.22 -26.04 1.80
CA PHE A 513 -25.03 -26.77 1.38
C PHE A 513 -25.44 -28.05 0.66
N PRO A 514 -24.82 -28.42 -0.48
CA PRO A 514 -25.18 -29.64 -1.21
C PRO A 514 -24.82 -30.88 -0.39
N THR A 515 -25.79 -31.39 0.35
CA THR A 515 -25.70 -32.63 1.14
C THR A 515 -25.66 -33.83 0.20
N GLY A 516 -24.46 -34.27 -0.15
CA GLY A 516 -24.24 -35.50 -0.91
C GLY A 516 -24.66 -36.74 -0.12
N GLY A 517 -25.93 -37.13 -0.22
CA GLY A 517 -26.45 -38.42 0.23
C GLY A 517 -26.45 -38.65 1.75
N ALA A 518 -26.37 -37.59 2.57
CA ALA A 518 -26.46 -37.68 4.02
C ALA A 518 -27.87 -37.29 4.52
N GLU A 519 -28.37 -38.02 5.51
CA GLU A 519 -29.64 -37.74 6.18
C GLU A 519 -29.69 -36.30 6.73
N ALA A 520 -30.90 -35.73 6.77
CA ALA A 520 -31.15 -34.43 7.37
C ALA A 520 -31.08 -34.52 8.90
N VAL A 521 -29.86 -34.49 9.45
CA VAL A 521 -29.63 -34.48 10.91
C VAL A 521 -30.11 -33.16 11.49
N ASP A 522 -30.99 -33.24 12.48
CA ASP A 522 -31.51 -32.11 13.23
C ASP A 522 -30.35 -31.29 13.85
N PRO A 523 -30.21 -29.98 13.55
CA PRO A 523 -29.18 -29.13 14.14
C PRO A 523 -29.25 -29.03 15.67
N HIS A 524 -30.35 -29.42 16.33
CA HIS A 524 -30.47 -29.44 17.78
C HIS A 524 -29.81 -30.67 18.47
N MET A 525 -29.35 -31.68 17.73
CA MET A 525 -28.63 -32.84 18.31
C MET A 525 -27.20 -32.47 18.74
N SER A 526 -26.70 -33.00 19.87
CA SER A 526 -25.31 -32.74 20.31
C SER A 526 -24.29 -33.64 19.57
N PHE A 527 -23.06 -33.14 19.39
CA PHE A 527 -21.96 -33.91 18.79
C PHE A 527 -21.53 -35.15 19.60
N LYS A 528 -22.02 -35.33 20.83
CA LYS A 528 -21.75 -36.52 21.66
C LYS A 528 -22.65 -37.69 21.29
N ASP A 529 -23.87 -37.42 20.84
CA ASP A 529 -24.96 -38.40 20.68
C ASP A 529 -25.09 -38.93 19.24
N VAL A 530 -24.20 -38.47 18.34
CA VAL A 530 -24.27 -38.71 16.89
C VAL A 530 -23.05 -39.49 16.40
N SER A 531 -23.24 -40.36 15.40
CA SER A 531 -22.16 -41.20 14.85
C SER A 531 -21.08 -40.39 14.13
N ASN A 532 -19.83 -40.88 14.12
CA ASN A 532 -18.70 -40.13 13.53
C ASN A 532 -18.84 -39.83 12.03
N SER A 533 -19.67 -40.58 11.29
CA SER A 533 -20.05 -40.29 9.90
C SER A 533 -21.04 -39.11 9.81
N GLN A 534 -22.09 -39.11 10.63
CA GLN A 534 -23.11 -38.05 10.64
C GLN A 534 -22.59 -36.71 11.20
N LYS A 535 -21.54 -36.71 12.04
CA LYS A 535 -20.95 -35.47 12.61
C LYS A 535 -20.55 -34.41 11.58
N GLN A 536 -20.11 -34.79 10.37
CA GLN A 536 -19.82 -33.79 9.31
C GLN A 536 -21.09 -33.13 8.76
N SER A 537 -22.20 -33.88 8.65
CA SER A 537 -23.50 -33.33 8.23
C SER A 537 -24.06 -32.38 9.29
N LEU A 538 -24.03 -32.81 10.56
CA LEU A 538 -24.45 -32.00 11.71
C LEU A 538 -23.64 -30.70 11.82
N PHE A 539 -22.33 -30.74 11.60
CA PHE A 539 -21.47 -29.55 11.63
C PHE A 539 -21.80 -28.56 10.50
N LEU A 540 -22.13 -29.04 9.29
CA LEU A 540 -22.63 -28.19 8.20
C LEU A 540 -24.02 -27.60 8.52
N SER A 541 -24.90 -28.37 9.15
CA SER A 541 -26.23 -27.94 9.59
C SER A 541 -26.14 -26.80 10.62
N LYS A 542 -25.33 -27.00 11.68
CA LYS A 542 -25.07 -25.98 12.71
C LYS A 542 -24.38 -24.73 12.16
N LEU A 543 -23.40 -24.87 11.26
CA LEU A 543 -22.82 -23.71 10.57
C LEU A 543 -23.84 -22.94 9.73
N SER A 544 -24.83 -23.61 9.15
CA SER A 544 -25.92 -22.96 8.40
C SER A 544 -26.82 -22.15 9.34
N LEU A 545 -27.18 -22.69 10.50
CA LEU A 545 -27.95 -21.99 11.54
C LEU A 545 -27.19 -20.73 12.02
N CYS A 546 -25.90 -20.85 12.30
CA CYS A 546 -25.06 -19.71 12.73
C CYS A 546 -24.84 -18.63 11.65
N CYS A 547 -25.28 -18.84 10.39
CA CYS A 547 -25.25 -17.81 9.35
C CYS A 547 -26.42 -16.80 9.46
N GLU A 548 -27.46 -17.05 10.26
CA GLU A 548 -28.54 -16.08 10.46
C GLU A 548 -28.06 -14.94 11.38
N VAL A 549 -28.20 -13.68 10.93
CA VAL A 549 -27.71 -12.50 11.66
C VAL A 549 -28.81 -11.96 12.57
N CYS A 550 -28.58 -12.01 13.88
CA CYS A 550 -29.48 -11.46 14.89
C CYS A 550 -29.24 -9.95 15.03
N ASP A 551 -30.30 -9.16 15.21
CA ASP A 551 -30.18 -7.76 15.64
C ASP A 551 -30.10 -7.71 17.18
N PHE A 552 -29.13 -6.96 17.70
CA PHE A 552 -28.86 -6.80 19.13
C PHE A 552 -29.44 -5.50 19.71
N ASN A 553 -29.96 -4.60 18.89
CA ASN A 553 -30.58 -3.35 19.36
C ASN A 553 -31.98 -3.57 19.97
N ASP A 554 -32.60 -4.73 19.70
CA ASP A 554 -34.01 -5.03 19.98
C ASP A 554 -34.12 -6.30 20.85
N HIS A 555 -33.50 -6.26 22.04
CA HIS A 555 -33.25 -7.43 22.92
C HIS A 555 -34.47 -8.33 23.16
N ASP A 556 -35.65 -7.76 23.39
CA ASP A 556 -36.86 -8.51 23.79
C ASP A 556 -37.40 -9.44 22.70
N LYS A 557 -37.13 -9.16 21.42
CA LYS A 557 -37.71 -9.94 20.30
C LYS A 557 -36.85 -11.13 19.90
N ASN A 558 -35.53 -11.04 20.07
CA ASN A 558 -34.57 -11.99 19.51
C ASN A 558 -33.93 -12.93 20.56
N CYS A 559 -34.20 -12.74 21.86
CA CYS A 559 -33.51 -13.41 22.97
C CYS A 559 -33.37 -14.94 22.81
N SER A 560 -34.45 -15.66 22.44
CA SER A 560 -34.39 -17.12 22.25
C SER A 560 -33.51 -17.57 21.08
N GLN A 561 -33.50 -16.82 19.97
CA GLN A 561 -32.63 -17.10 18.82
C GLN A 561 -31.17 -16.76 19.12
N ILE A 562 -30.94 -15.66 19.86
CA ILE A 562 -29.62 -15.24 20.34
C ILE A 562 -29.03 -16.36 21.22
N ASN A 563 -29.75 -16.83 22.24
CA ASN A 563 -29.28 -17.88 23.14
C ASN A 563 -29.01 -19.22 22.40
N LEU A 564 -29.92 -19.66 21.52
CA LEU A 564 -29.72 -20.86 20.70
C LEU A 564 -28.45 -20.75 19.83
N LYS A 565 -28.23 -19.59 19.20
CA LYS A 565 -27.05 -19.34 18.38
C LYS A 565 -25.77 -19.30 19.22
N HIS A 566 -25.82 -18.73 20.43
CA HIS A 566 -24.71 -18.69 21.38
C HIS A 566 -24.25 -20.10 21.79
N GLU A 567 -25.19 -20.96 22.22
CA GLU A 567 -24.91 -22.36 22.56
C GLU A 567 -24.38 -23.15 21.37
N THR A 568 -25.00 -22.99 20.18
CA THR A 568 -24.54 -23.64 18.94
C THR A 568 -23.11 -23.23 18.56
N LEU A 569 -22.76 -21.95 18.73
CA LEU A 569 -21.41 -21.45 18.44
C LEU A 569 -20.36 -22.02 19.42
N ILE A 570 -20.68 -22.16 20.70
CA ILE A 570 -19.78 -22.80 21.69
C ILE A 570 -19.54 -24.27 21.31
N GLU A 571 -20.60 -25.01 20.97
CA GLU A 571 -20.45 -26.43 20.60
C GLU A 571 -19.64 -26.62 19.30
N LEU A 572 -19.71 -25.66 18.37
CA LEU A 572 -18.85 -25.62 17.18
C LEU A 572 -17.37 -25.35 17.54
N VAL A 573 -17.09 -24.47 18.51
CA VAL A 573 -15.73 -24.22 19.02
C VAL A 573 -15.16 -25.46 19.68
N ASP A 574 -15.91 -26.11 20.57
CA ASP A 574 -15.51 -27.36 21.24
C ASP A 574 -15.24 -28.47 20.22
N PHE A 575 -16.11 -28.62 19.22
CA PHE A 575 -15.94 -29.61 18.16
C PHE A 575 -14.66 -29.38 17.35
N VAL A 576 -14.38 -28.14 16.91
CA VAL A 576 -13.13 -27.81 16.18
C VAL A 576 -11.90 -28.00 17.06
N SER A 577 -11.99 -27.62 18.34
CA SER A 577 -10.90 -27.74 19.32
C SER A 577 -10.58 -29.20 19.68
N SER A 578 -11.57 -30.10 19.61
CA SER A 578 -11.39 -31.54 19.85
C SER A 578 -10.44 -32.22 18.84
N GLY A 579 -10.22 -31.61 17.67
CA GLY A 579 -9.39 -32.17 16.59
C GLY A 579 -9.90 -33.49 16.00
N SER A 580 -11.11 -33.94 16.37
CA SER A 580 -11.59 -35.32 16.18
C SER A 580 -11.93 -35.70 14.73
N VAL A 581 -12.05 -34.73 13.83
CA VAL A 581 -12.46 -34.94 12.42
C VAL A 581 -11.59 -34.12 11.47
N LYS A 582 -11.30 -34.68 10.28
CA LYS A 582 -10.68 -33.93 9.16
C LYS A 582 -11.76 -33.16 8.40
N PHE A 583 -11.55 -31.86 8.17
CA PHE A 583 -12.49 -31.03 7.43
C PHE A 583 -12.42 -31.32 5.91
N ASN A 584 -13.58 -31.49 5.27
CA ASN A 584 -13.68 -31.62 3.82
C ASN A 584 -13.80 -30.23 3.14
N GLU A 585 -13.72 -30.15 1.81
CA GLU A 585 -13.74 -28.87 1.08
C GLU A 585 -15.03 -28.06 1.30
N ALA A 586 -16.20 -28.72 1.36
CA ALA A 586 -17.46 -28.05 1.65
C ALA A 586 -17.49 -27.51 3.09
N THR A 587 -16.97 -28.27 4.07
CA THR A 587 -16.85 -27.83 5.47
C THR A 587 -15.91 -26.62 5.61
N ILE A 588 -14.77 -26.65 4.93
CA ILE A 588 -13.80 -25.53 4.94
C ILE A 588 -14.44 -24.26 4.37
N ALA A 589 -15.16 -24.37 3.25
CA ALA A 589 -15.91 -23.25 2.68
C ALA A 589 -17.06 -22.78 3.58
N ALA A 590 -17.76 -23.70 4.25
CA ALA A 590 -18.86 -23.38 5.17
C ALA A 590 -18.38 -22.59 6.40
N THR A 591 -17.28 -23.00 7.05
CA THR A 591 -16.71 -22.26 8.19
C THR A 591 -16.29 -20.86 7.77
N CYS A 592 -15.56 -20.73 6.65
CA CYS A 592 -15.17 -19.42 6.12
C CYS A 592 -16.38 -18.54 5.79
N LYS A 593 -17.44 -19.09 5.20
CA LYS A 593 -18.70 -18.38 4.92
C LYS A 593 -19.39 -17.91 6.20
N MET A 594 -19.51 -18.77 7.21
CA MET A 594 -20.17 -18.45 8.48
C MET A 594 -19.42 -17.32 9.22
N CYS A 595 -18.10 -17.41 9.35
CA CYS A 595 -17.27 -16.33 9.89
C CYS A 595 -17.41 -15.05 9.06
N ALA A 596 -17.42 -15.16 7.72
CA ALA A 596 -17.53 -14.01 6.82
C ALA A 596 -18.88 -13.28 6.88
N VAL A 597 -19.98 -13.98 7.23
CA VAL A 597 -21.31 -13.38 7.40
C VAL A 597 -21.45 -12.68 8.75
N ASN A 598 -20.80 -13.20 9.79
CA ASN A 598 -20.90 -12.63 11.15
C ASN A 598 -19.89 -11.50 11.42
N LEU A 599 -18.67 -11.57 10.88
CA LEU A 599 -17.59 -10.62 11.20
C LEU A 599 -17.55 -9.39 10.25
N PHE A 600 -17.66 -9.61 8.94
CA PHE A 600 -17.39 -8.59 7.92
C PHE A 600 -18.54 -7.58 7.74
N ARG A 601 -18.63 -6.65 8.69
CA ARG A 601 -19.55 -5.50 8.70
C ARG A 601 -18.84 -4.19 8.35
N VAL A 602 -19.61 -3.17 7.97
CA VAL A 602 -19.12 -1.79 7.79
C VAL A 602 -19.37 -1.04 9.10
N PHE A 603 -18.34 -0.38 9.65
CA PHE A 603 -18.49 0.39 10.88
C PHE A 603 -19.38 1.63 10.67
N PRO A 604 -20.13 2.08 11.70
CA PRO A 604 -20.91 3.31 11.63
C PRO A 604 -20.06 4.54 11.25
N PRO A 605 -20.64 5.57 10.60
CA PRO A 605 -19.91 6.79 10.28
C PRO A 605 -19.53 7.54 11.56
N LYS A 606 -18.22 7.57 11.86
CA LYS A 606 -17.59 8.30 12.97
C LYS A 606 -18.06 9.77 13.00
N ASN A 607 -18.94 10.10 13.95
CA ASN A 607 -19.46 11.46 14.15
C ASN A 607 -18.31 12.42 14.52
N ARG A 608 -18.22 13.57 13.85
CA ARG A 608 -17.23 14.61 14.20
C ARG A 608 -17.70 15.39 15.43
N SER A 609 -17.24 14.99 16.61
CA SER A 609 -17.04 15.92 17.70
C SER A 609 -15.97 16.94 17.27
N ASN A 610 -16.36 18.21 17.14
CA ASN A 610 -15.41 19.30 16.90
C ASN A 610 -14.74 19.69 18.23
N SER A 611 -13.83 18.86 18.75
CA SER A 611 -12.94 19.23 19.85
C SER A 611 -11.85 20.21 19.36
N THR A 612 -12.27 21.44 19.05
CA THR A 612 -11.37 22.59 19.07
C THR A 612 -10.98 22.92 20.51
N VAL A 613 -9.76 23.44 20.69
CA VAL A 613 -9.04 23.61 21.98
C VAL A 613 -8.43 22.29 22.48
N GLY A 614 -7.11 22.29 22.66
CA GLY A 614 -6.36 21.12 23.10
C GLY A 614 -6.06 21.15 24.59
N THR A 615 -6.40 20.05 25.26
CA THR A 615 -5.87 19.64 26.57
C THR A 615 -5.58 18.13 26.52
N ALA A 616 -5.01 17.56 27.59
CA ALA A 616 -4.51 16.19 27.61
C ALA A 616 -5.50 15.14 27.10
N GLU A 617 -4.96 14.20 26.30
CA GLU A 617 -5.52 12.88 25.96
C GLU A 617 -7.02 12.88 25.58
N ASP A 618 -7.29 13.02 24.27
CA ASP A 618 -8.59 12.68 23.66
C ASP A 618 -8.91 11.19 23.91
N VAL A 619 -9.49 10.88 25.08
CA VAL A 619 -10.14 9.60 25.35
C VAL A 619 -11.43 9.58 24.53
N GLU A 620 -11.34 9.18 23.26
CA GLU A 620 -12.50 8.72 22.51
C GLU A 620 -13.12 7.55 23.32
N GLU A 621 -14.28 7.80 23.94
CA GLU A 621 -15.02 6.80 24.69
C GLU A 621 -15.24 5.59 23.78
N SER A 622 -14.52 4.50 24.07
CA SER A 622 -14.38 3.41 23.10
C SER A 622 -15.70 2.68 22.96
N MET A 623 -16.38 2.85 21.83
CA MET A 623 -17.67 2.24 21.58
C MET A 623 -17.51 0.71 21.52
N PHE A 624 -17.93 0.04 22.59
CA PHE A 624 -17.98 -1.40 22.69
C PHE A 624 -19.10 -1.96 21.80
N ASP A 625 -18.82 -3.01 21.04
CA ASP A 625 -19.83 -3.61 20.17
C ASP A 625 -20.89 -4.37 21.02
N PRO A 626 -22.21 -4.08 20.88
CA PRO A 626 -23.25 -4.75 21.66
C PRO A 626 -23.41 -6.24 21.31
N ALA A 627 -22.98 -6.67 20.12
CA ALA A 627 -22.96 -8.07 19.70
C ALA A 627 -21.69 -8.82 20.15
N TRP A 628 -20.82 -8.20 20.97
CA TRP A 628 -19.50 -8.75 21.33
C TRP A 628 -19.54 -10.18 21.85
N SER A 629 -20.54 -10.55 22.67
CA SER A 629 -20.68 -11.91 23.20
C SER A 629 -20.74 -12.99 22.10
N HIS A 630 -21.32 -12.67 20.94
CA HIS A 630 -21.34 -13.57 19.78
C HIS A 630 -20.10 -13.40 18.90
N LEU A 631 -19.66 -12.16 18.68
CA LEU A 631 -18.47 -11.88 17.86
C LEU A 631 -17.22 -12.56 18.43
N GLN A 632 -17.05 -12.55 19.76
CA GLN A 632 -15.96 -13.24 20.44
C GLN A 632 -15.92 -14.73 20.10
N ILE A 633 -17.05 -15.45 20.22
CA ILE A 633 -17.10 -16.89 19.94
C ILE A 633 -16.85 -17.18 18.44
N VAL A 634 -17.28 -16.29 17.54
CA VAL A 634 -16.96 -16.40 16.10
C VAL A 634 -15.47 -16.15 15.83
N TYR A 635 -14.83 -15.23 16.55
CA TYR A 635 -13.38 -15.03 16.49
C TYR A 635 -12.60 -16.22 17.05
N ASP A 636 -13.03 -16.79 18.18
CA ASP A 636 -12.44 -17.98 18.77
C ASP A 636 -12.58 -19.19 17.84
N LEU A 637 -13.75 -19.39 17.22
CA LEU A 637 -13.99 -20.43 16.21
C LEU A 637 -13.08 -20.26 14.99
N LEU A 638 -12.91 -19.03 14.50
CA LEU A 638 -11.98 -18.73 13.40
C LEU A 638 -10.52 -18.97 13.82
N LEU A 639 -10.14 -18.59 15.04
CA LEU A 639 -8.80 -18.79 15.59
C LEU A 639 -8.47 -20.27 15.76
N GLN A 640 -9.38 -21.08 16.32
CA GLN A 640 -9.19 -22.53 16.47
C GLN A 640 -9.21 -23.24 15.11
N PHE A 641 -10.07 -22.85 14.18
CA PHE A 641 -10.11 -23.40 12.81
C PHE A 641 -8.80 -23.14 12.04
N VAL A 642 -8.33 -21.88 12.04
CA VAL A 642 -7.01 -21.52 11.48
C VAL A 642 -5.88 -22.12 12.32
N GLY A 643 -6.09 -22.37 13.61
CA GLY A 643 -5.20 -23.10 14.50
C GLY A 643 -4.95 -24.55 14.03
N CYS A 644 -6.05 -25.28 13.79
CA CYS A 644 -6.17 -26.74 13.77
C CYS A 644 -5.20 -27.46 12.80
N SER A 645 -4.60 -28.56 13.27
CA SER A 645 -3.63 -29.37 12.51
C SER A 645 -4.26 -30.23 11.41
N SER A 646 -5.58 -30.49 11.45
CA SER A 646 -6.28 -31.30 10.45
C SER A 646 -6.70 -30.55 9.18
N LEU A 647 -6.44 -29.24 9.11
CA LEU A 647 -6.83 -28.35 8.00
C LEU A 647 -5.89 -28.49 6.77
N ASP A 648 -6.42 -28.93 5.63
CA ASP A 648 -5.65 -28.94 4.37
C ASP A 648 -5.48 -27.53 3.79
N LEU A 649 -4.24 -27.04 3.84
CA LEU A 649 -3.82 -25.74 3.31
C LEU A 649 -4.04 -25.60 1.79
N LYS A 650 -4.01 -26.71 1.03
CA LYS A 650 -4.23 -26.69 -0.43
C LYS A 650 -5.66 -26.35 -0.81
N VAL A 651 -6.61 -26.72 0.07
CA VAL A 651 -8.04 -26.44 -0.06
C VAL A 651 -8.38 -25.10 0.62
N ALA A 652 -7.93 -24.90 1.87
CA ALA A 652 -8.25 -23.70 2.64
C ALA A 652 -7.82 -22.38 1.99
N LYS A 653 -6.72 -22.37 1.22
CA LYS A 653 -6.29 -21.19 0.42
C LYS A 653 -7.27 -20.78 -0.69
N LYS A 654 -8.26 -21.61 -1.04
CA LYS A 654 -9.33 -21.24 -1.99
C LYS A 654 -10.41 -20.39 -1.29
N SER A 655 -10.71 -20.72 -0.03
CA SER A 655 -11.77 -20.09 0.78
C SER A 655 -11.27 -18.89 1.58
N MET A 656 -10.00 -18.91 2.00
CA MET A 656 -9.29 -17.81 2.66
C MET A 656 -8.46 -17.03 1.62
N ASP A 657 -9.16 -16.49 0.62
CA ASP A 657 -8.54 -15.80 -0.51
C ASP A 657 -8.10 -14.36 -0.17
N HIS A 658 -7.62 -13.63 -1.19
CA HIS A 658 -7.25 -12.22 -1.04
C HIS A 658 -8.44 -11.31 -0.67
N SER A 659 -9.67 -11.64 -1.08
CA SER A 659 -10.89 -10.91 -0.69
C SER A 659 -11.24 -11.11 0.79
N PHE A 660 -11.16 -12.36 1.29
CA PHE A 660 -11.32 -12.68 2.70
C PHE A 660 -10.26 -11.96 3.56
N ILE A 661 -9.00 -11.98 3.13
CA ILE A 661 -7.89 -11.34 3.85
C ILE A 661 -8.02 -9.81 3.87
N LEU A 662 -8.47 -9.17 2.79
CA LEU A 662 -8.73 -7.72 2.80
C LEU A 662 -9.82 -7.36 3.80
N ARG A 663 -10.98 -8.04 3.75
CA ARG A 663 -12.08 -7.74 4.69
C ARG A 663 -11.71 -8.04 6.15
N LEU A 664 -10.79 -8.97 6.41
CA LEU A 664 -10.23 -9.20 7.74
C LEU A 664 -9.27 -8.07 8.19
N LEU A 665 -8.54 -7.47 7.26
CA LEU A 665 -7.69 -6.31 7.53
C LEU A 665 -8.49 -5.01 7.70
N ASP A 666 -9.60 -4.83 6.96
CA ASP A 666 -10.48 -3.67 7.10
C ASP A 666 -11.10 -3.57 8.51
N LEU A 667 -11.35 -4.71 9.17
CA LEU A 667 -11.88 -4.74 10.54
C LEU A 667 -10.91 -4.19 11.61
N PHE A 668 -9.62 -3.98 11.29
CA PHE A 668 -8.68 -3.33 12.23
C PHE A 668 -9.03 -1.85 12.51
N ASP A 669 -9.93 -1.21 11.77
CA ASP A 669 -10.45 0.13 12.12
C ASP A 669 -11.62 0.12 13.13
N SER A 670 -11.96 -1.06 13.69
CA SER A 670 -12.93 -1.19 14.78
C SER A 670 -12.57 -0.29 15.97
N GLU A 671 -13.57 0.25 16.65
CA GLU A 671 -13.41 1.05 17.88
C GLU A 671 -13.23 0.16 19.12
N ASP A 672 -13.75 -1.07 19.09
CA ASP A 672 -13.63 -2.02 20.19
C ASP A 672 -12.19 -2.60 20.27
N PRO A 673 -11.43 -2.37 21.37
CA PRO A 673 -10.07 -2.91 21.50
C PRO A 673 -10.06 -4.44 21.55
N ARG A 674 -11.12 -5.08 22.06
CA ARG A 674 -11.22 -6.54 22.19
C ARG A 674 -11.25 -7.20 20.81
N GLU A 675 -11.99 -6.60 19.88
CA GLU A 675 -12.01 -7.02 18.48
C GLU A 675 -10.63 -6.88 17.83
N ARG A 676 -9.93 -5.76 18.06
CA ARG A 676 -8.59 -5.53 17.50
C ARG A 676 -7.56 -6.56 17.98
N ASP A 677 -7.65 -7.03 19.23
CA ASP A 677 -6.73 -8.06 19.76
C ASP A 677 -7.11 -9.49 19.33
N CYS A 678 -8.40 -9.82 19.15
CA CYS A 678 -8.82 -11.04 18.47
C CYS A 678 -8.31 -11.06 17.02
N LEU A 679 -8.53 -9.97 16.27
CA LEU A 679 -8.03 -9.78 14.90
C LEU A 679 -6.50 -9.90 14.81
N LYS A 680 -5.77 -9.27 15.74
CA LYS A 680 -4.30 -9.39 15.85
C LYS A 680 -3.85 -10.85 15.87
N THR A 681 -4.48 -11.64 16.75
CA THR A 681 -4.13 -13.05 17.00
C THR A 681 -4.49 -13.93 15.80
N VAL A 682 -5.69 -13.76 15.23
CA VAL A 682 -6.11 -14.47 14.01
C VAL A 682 -5.20 -14.13 12.83
N MET A 683 -4.93 -12.84 12.59
CA MET A 683 -4.16 -12.37 11.44
C MET A 683 -2.70 -12.79 11.50
N HIS A 684 -2.09 -12.81 12.70
CA HIS A 684 -0.76 -13.39 12.92
C HIS A 684 -0.73 -14.89 12.58
N ARG A 685 -1.71 -15.67 13.07
CA ARG A 685 -1.83 -17.10 12.77
C ARG A 685 -2.05 -17.37 11.28
N VAL A 686 -2.85 -16.54 10.60
CA VAL A 686 -3.06 -16.58 9.14
C VAL A 686 -1.74 -16.31 8.40
N TYR A 687 -1.01 -15.25 8.73
CA TYR A 687 0.29 -14.94 8.11
C TYR A 687 1.32 -16.06 8.33
N GLY A 688 1.36 -16.62 9.55
CA GLY A 688 2.21 -17.75 9.89
C GLY A 688 1.91 -18.98 9.03
N LYS A 689 0.65 -19.41 8.96
CA LYS A 689 0.23 -20.67 8.34
C LYS A 689 0.08 -20.60 6.82
N PHE A 690 -0.45 -19.51 6.26
CA PHE A 690 -0.70 -19.35 4.82
C PHE A 690 0.43 -18.59 4.12
N MET A 691 1.58 -19.27 3.95
CA MET A 691 2.80 -18.69 3.36
C MET A 691 2.57 -17.98 2.01
N VAL A 692 1.66 -18.50 1.19
CA VAL A 692 1.31 -17.96 -0.14
C VAL A 692 0.75 -16.52 -0.09
N HIS A 693 0.07 -16.12 0.98
CA HIS A 693 -0.52 -14.78 1.10
C HIS A 693 0.41 -13.77 1.80
N ARG A 694 1.60 -14.16 2.27
CA ARG A 694 2.49 -13.28 3.06
C ARG A 694 2.90 -12.00 2.31
N SER A 695 3.19 -12.09 1.01
CA SER A 695 3.51 -10.91 0.17
C SER A 695 2.30 -9.99 -0.01
N PHE A 696 1.11 -10.57 -0.23
CA PHE A 696 -0.14 -9.83 -0.32
C PHE A 696 -0.48 -9.10 0.98
N ILE A 697 -0.37 -9.78 2.13
CA ILE A 697 -0.61 -9.21 3.46
C ILE A 697 0.34 -8.03 3.72
N ARG A 698 1.66 -8.18 3.48
CA ARG A 698 2.62 -7.06 3.63
C ARG A 698 2.24 -5.87 2.74
N LYS A 699 1.81 -6.10 1.50
CA LYS A 699 1.36 -5.02 0.60
C LYS A 699 0.06 -4.36 1.09
N ALA A 700 -0.92 -5.13 1.55
CA ALA A 700 -2.18 -4.61 2.08
C ALA A 700 -1.97 -3.75 3.33
N VAL A 701 -1.19 -4.24 4.30
CA VAL A 701 -0.85 -3.47 5.52
C VAL A 701 0.00 -2.23 5.18
N SER A 702 0.90 -2.32 4.20
CA SER A 702 1.61 -1.14 3.67
C SER A 702 0.64 -0.08 3.13
N ASN A 703 -0.37 -0.49 2.35
CA ASN A 703 -1.38 0.43 1.80
C ASN A 703 -2.22 1.08 2.91
N ILE A 704 -2.58 0.34 3.97
CA ILE A 704 -3.27 0.89 5.15
C ILE A 704 -2.40 1.96 5.83
N ILE A 705 -1.10 1.69 6.01
CA ILE A 705 -0.13 2.65 6.57
C ILE A 705 0.01 3.89 5.67
N TYR A 706 0.09 3.74 4.35
CA TYR A 706 0.14 4.88 3.42
C TYR A 706 -1.13 5.74 3.50
N ARG A 707 -2.31 5.13 3.45
CA ARG A 707 -3.61 5.83 3.60
C ARG A 707 -3.67 6.60 4.92
N PHE A 708 -3.24 5.98 6.01
CA PHE A 708 -3.17 6.62 7.33
C PHE A 708 -2.20 7.83 7.36
N VAL A 709 -0.96 7.66 6.89
CA VAL A 709 0.08 8.70 6.97
C VAL A 709 -0.13 9.86 5.98
N PHE A 710 -0.75 9.62 4.82
CA PHE A 710 -0.85 10.61 3.74
C PHE A 710 -2.27 11.08 3.40
N GLU A 711 -3.32 10.33 3.74
CA GLU A 711 -4.71 10.68 3.40
C GLU A 711 -5.58 10.97 4.64
N THR A 712 -5.78 9.99 5.53
CA THR A 712 -6.84 10.05 6.56
C THR A 712 -6.39 10.60 7.91
N GLN A 713 -5.12 10.41 8.30
CA GLN A 713 -4.59 10.68 9.66
C GLN A 713 -5.35 9.98 10.80
N ARG A 714 -6.29 9.08 10.50
CA ARG A 714 -7.07 8.28 11.45
C ARG A 714 -7.15 6.83 10.99
N HIS A 715 -6.81 5.90 11.88
CA HIS A 715 -7.00 4.46 11.76
C HIS A 715 -6.78 3.82 13.14
N ASN A 716 -7.73 3.03 13.64
CA ASN A 716 -7.72 2.60 15.05
C ASN A 716 -6.68 1.50 15.36
N GLY A 717 -6.49 0.52 14.47
CA GLY A 717 -5.64 -0.65 14.71
C GLY A 717 -4.17 -0.57 14.28
N ILE A 718 -3.58 0.63 14.19
CA ILE A 718 -2.17 0.78 13.77
C ILE A 718 -1.21 0.06 14.73
N ALA A 719 -1.45 0.13 16.05
CA ALA A 719 -0.65 -0.58 17.05
C ALA A 719 -0.68 -2.11 16.84
N GLN A 720 -1.87 -2.70 16.73
CA GLN A 720 -2.03 -4.15 16.54
C GLN A 720 -1.44 -4.63 15.20
N LEU A 721 -1.52 -3.83 14.13
CA LEU A 721 -0.85 -4.13 12.87
C LEU A 721 0.68 -4.09 12.99
N LEU A 722 1.23 -3.15 13.77
CA LEU A 722 2.66 -3.07 14.05
C LEU A 722 3.16 -4.22 14.93
N GLU A 723 2.37 -4.71 15.90
CA GLU A 723 2.72 -5.91 16.69
C GLU A 723 2.87 -7.16 15.82
N ILE A 724 1.96 -7.36 14.85
CA ILE A 724 2.11 -8.43 13.84
C ILE A 724 3.40 -8.19 13.03
N LEU A 725 3.60 -6.97 12.54
CA LEU A 725 4.76 -6.64 11.70
C LEU A 725 6.09 -6.84 12.43
N GLY A 726 6.21 -6.47 13.70
CA GLY A 726 7.43 -6.67 14.50
C GLY A 726 7.82 -8.15 14.60
N SER A 727 6.84 -9.01 14.91
CA SER A 727 7.03 -10.46 14.88
C SER A 727 7.43 -10.99 13.49
N VAL A 728 6.87 -10.41 12.43
CA VAL A 728 7.21 -10.75 11.03
C VAL A 728 8.62 -10.29 10.62
N ILE A 729 9.05 -9.10 11.07
CA ILE A 729 10.39 -8.52 10.81
C ILE A 729 11.45 -9.36 11.52
N SER A 730 11.19 -9.76 12.77
CA SER A 730 12.09 -10.66 13.52
C SER A 730 12.31 -12.00 12.80
N GLY A 731 11.30 -12.48 12.07
CA GLY A 731 11.35 -13.68 11.22
C GLY A 731 11.86 -13.47 9.79
N PHE A 732 12.45 -12.32 9.43
CA PHE A 732 13.03 -12.13 8.10
C PHE A 732 14.35 -12.89 7.91
N ALA A 733 14.48 -13.56 6.76
CA ALA A 733 15.72 -14.19 6.33
C ALA A 733 16.78 -13.13 5.95
N LEU A 734 18.04 -13.47 6.20
CA LEU A 734 19.20 -12.66 5.82
C LEU A 734 19.84 -13.20 4.52
N PRO A 735 20.38 -12.35 3.63
CA PRO A 735 20.38 -10.88 3.70
C PRO A 735 18.97 -10.30 3.49
N LEU A 736 18.69 -9.17 4.15
CA LEU A 736 17.40 -8.48 3.99
C LEU A 736 17.14 -8.09 2.53
N LYS A 737 15.99 -8.53 2.01
CA LYS A 737 15.51 -8.13 0.68
C LYS A 737 15.22 -6.63 0.60
N GLU A 738 15.39 -6.06 -0.59
CA GLU A 738 15.10 -4.66 -0.85
C GLU A 738 13.63 -4.28 -0.63
N GLU A 739 12.68 -5.20 -0.86
CA GLU A 739 11.25 -4.98 -0.53
C GLU A 739 11.04 -4.63 0.97
N HIS A 740 11.85 -5.18 1.87
CA HIS A 740 11.76 -4.91 3.31
C HIS A 740 12.48 -3.60 3.68
N LYS A 741 13.60 -3.27 3.02
CA LYS A 741 14.30 -1.99 3.22
C LYS A 741 13.45 -0.80 2.76
N ILE A 742 12.79 -0.93 1.62
CA ILE A 742 11.81 0.06 1.13
C ILE A 742 10.65 0.21 2.12
N PHE A 743 10.16 -0.89 2.73
CA PHE A 743 9.10 -0.83 3.74
C PHE A 743 9.51 -0.03 4.99
N LEU A 744 10.71 -0.24 5.53
CA LEU A 744 11.24 0.60 6.62
C LEU A 744 11.25 2.09 6.23
N LEU A 745 11.84 2.42 5.08
CA LEU A 745 12.08 3.81 4.68
C LEU A 745 10.83 4.57 4.20
N LYS A 746 9.80 3.87 3.71
CA LYS A 746 8.60 4.47 3.10
C LYS A 746 7.34 4.31 3.93
N ALA A 747 7.22 3.26 4.74
CA ALA A 747 6.07 3.03 5.61
C ALA A 747 6.38 3.32 7.09
N LEU A 748 7.39 2.66 7.68
CA LEU A 748 7.68 2.79 9.12
C LEU A 748 8.25 4.15 9.50
N ILE A 749 9.30 4.63 8.85
CA ILE A 749 9.90 5.92 9.20
C ILE A 749 8.90 7.09 9.08
N PRO A 750 8.01 7.16 8.05
CA PRO A 750 6.94 8.16 8.00
C PRO A 750 5.79 8.00 9.02
N LEU A 751 5.61 6.84 9.69
CA LEU A 751 4.62 6.67 10.77
C LEU A 751 4.91 7.54 12.00
N HIS A 752 6.09 8.17 12.09
CA HIS A 752 6.41 9.19 13.09
C HIS A 752 5.74 10.54 12.83
N LYS A 753 5.21 10.80 11.62
CA LYS A 753 4.61 12.08 11.24
C LYS A 753 3.26 12.39 11.94
N PRO A 754 2.27 11.49 12.01
CA PRO A 754 0.93 11.79 12.56
C PRO A 754 0.93 12.29 14.00
N LYS A 755 -0.13 13.01 14.40
CA LYS A 755 -0.28 13.53 15.77
C LYS A 755 -0.47 12.42 16.80
N THR A 756 -1.19 11.35 16.43
CA THR A 756 -1.60 10.21 17.26
C THR A 756 -0.48 9.19 17.57
N LEU A 757 0.79 9.56 17.36
CA LEU A 757 1.96 8.68 17.53
C LEU A 757 1.97 7.93 18.87
N GLY A 758 1.58 8.58 19.97
CA GLY A 758 1.57 7.96 21.30
C GLY A 758 0.77 6.66 21.43
N VAL A 759 -0.24 6.45 20.58
CA VAL A 759 -1.10 5.25 20.60
C VAL A 759 -0.36 4.00 20.08
N TYR A 760 0.71 4.18 19.30
CA TYR A 760 1.42 3.09 18.62
C TYR A 760 2.95 3.23 18.65
N HIS A 761 3.50 4.15 19.46
CA HIS A 761 4.92 4.48 19.48
C HIS A 761 5.79 3.27 19.80
N GLN A 762 5.54 2.60 20.93
CA GLN A 762 6.33 1.46 21.39
C GLN A 762 6.38 0.32 20.37
N GLN A 763 5.25 0.05 19.69
CA GLN A 763 5.14 -0.93 18.62
C GLN A 763 5.95 -0.52 17.38
N LEU A 764 6.02 0.78 17.06
CA LEU A 764 6.81 1.31 15.96
C LEU A 764 8.31 1.26 16.25
N THR A 765 8.72 1.71 17.44
CA THR A 765 10.10 1.63 17.95
C THR A 765 10.62 0.20 17.90
N TYR A 766 9.84 -0.76 18.42
CA TYR A 766 10.16 -2.18 18.33
C TYR A 766 10.36 -2.65 16.88
N CYS A 767 9.51 -2.23 15.93
CA CYS A 767 9.69 -2.55 14.52
C CYS A 767 10.98 -1.96 13.92
N VAL A 768 11.34 -0.72 14.29
CA VAL A 768 12.57 -0.05 13.82
C VAL A 768 13.82 -0.74 14.39
N VAL A 769 13.83 -1.02 15.71
CA VAL A 769 14.92 -1.74 16.39
C VAL A 769 15.09 -3.16 15.83
N GLN A 770 14.01 -3.90 15.60
CA GLN A 770 14.07 -5.22 14.94
C GLN A 770 14.62 -5.15 13.51
N PHE A 771 14.41 -4.05 12.77
CA PHE A 771 15.04 -3.86 11.46
C PHE A 771 16.55 -3.62 11.56
N ILE A 772 17.00 -2.91 12.58
CA ILE A 772 18.42 -2.61 12.82
C ILE A 772 19.18 -3.86 13.29
N ASP A 773 18.57 -4.69 14.15
CA ASP A 773 19.07 -6.02 14.53
C ASP A 773 19.40 -6.90 13.31
N LYS A 774 18.54 -6.87 12.27
CA LYS A 774 18.74 -7.65 11.04
C LYS A 774 19.77 -7.08 10.07
N ASP A 775 19.97 -5.76 10.03
CA ASP A 775 21.00 -5.11 9.20
C ASP A 775 21.43 -3.78 9.86
N PRO A 776 22.49 -3.78 10.71
CA PRO A 776 22.91 -2.60 11.47
C PRO A 776 23.25 -1.37 10.61
N LYS A 777 23.50 -1.54 9.30
CA LYS A 777 23.69 -0.44 8.34
C LYS A 777 22.45 0.43 8.17
N LEU A 778 21.27 -0.07 8.56
CA LEU A 778 20.02 0.69 8.52
C LEU A 778 19.93 1.73 9.65
N ALA A 779 20.72 1.61 10.73
CA ALA A 779 20.68 2.52 11.87
C ALA A 779 20.95 3.98 11.48
N SER A 780 22.00 4.23 10.67
CA SER A 780 22.33 5.57 10.19
C SER A 780 21.27 6.16 9.24
N VAL A 781 20.39 5.32 8.68
CA VAL A 781 19.26 5.74 7.84
C VAL A 781 18.01 5.99 8.68
N ALA A 782 17.74 5.16 9.71
CA ALA A 782 16.68 5.36 10.69
C ALA A 782 16.87 6.68 11.46
N ILE A 783 18.07 6.93 11.98
CA ILE A 783 18.41 8.19 12.68
C ILE A 783 18.20 9.41 11.76
N LYS A 784 18.61 9.33 10.49
CA LYS A 784 18.32 10.41 9.50
C LYS A 784 16.82 10.59 9.24
N GLY A 785 16.05 9.51 9.30
CA GLY A 785 14.59 9.52 9.24
C GLY A 785 13.94 10.24 10.42
N LEU A 786 14.32 9.90 11.65
CA LEU A 786 13.86 10.54 12.88
C LEU A 786 14.24 12.02 12.91
N LEU A 787 15.49 12.37 12.61
CA LEU A 787 15.94 13.76 12.53
C LEU A 787 15.20 14.58 11.46
N ARG A 788 14.72 13.95 10.37
CA ARG A 788 13.90 14.60 9.33
C ARG A 788 12.47 14.90 9.79
N TYR A 789 11.90 14.07 10.65
CA TYR A 789 10.52 14.21 11.14
C TYR A 789 10.44 14.74 12.59
N TRP A 790 11.53 15.29 13.11
CA TRP A 790 11.64 15.74 14.50
C TRP A 790 10.53 16.74 14.88
N PRO A 791 9.77 16.49 15.96
CA PRO A 791 8.69 17.38 16.38
C PRO A 791 9.24 18.68 16.97
N ILE A 792 8.72 19.82 16.51
CA ILE A 792 9.11 21.15 17.00
C ILE A 792 7.98 21.81 17.82
N THR A 793 6.74 21.32 17.69
CA THR A 793 5.53 21.94 18.27
C THR A 793 4.78 21.03 19.25
N ASN A 794 5.38 19.91 19.69
CA ASN A 794 4.76 18.96 20.60
C ASN A 794 5.86 18.28 21.44
N SER A 795 5.95 18.63 22.72
CA SER A 795 6.97 18.12 23.64
C SER A 795 6.78 16.64 23.99
N GLN A 796 5.55 16.13 24.07
CA GLN A 796 5.31 14.71 24.33
C GLN A 796 5.83 13.84 23.18
N LYS A 797 5.67 14.28 21.92
CA LYS A 797 6.33 13.65 20.78
C LYS A 797 7.86 13.80 20.81
N GLU A 798 8.40 14.89 21.33
CA GLU A 798 9.85 15.06 21.46
C GLU A 798 10.45 14.10 22.51
N LEU A 799 9.73 13.86 23.62
CA LEU A 799 10.08 12.81 24.60
C LEU A 799 10.06 11.41 23.98
N MET A 800 9.04 11.11 23.18
CA MET A 800 8.94 9.84 22.43
C MET A 800 10.14 9.65 21.47
N PHE A 801 10.44 10.66 20.65
CA PHE A 801 11.59 10.63 19.74
C PHE A 801 12.94 10.49 20.47
N LEU A 802 13.12 11.13 21.64
CA LEU A 802 14.32 10.96 22.46
C LEU A 802 14.44 9.53 23.03
N SER A 803 13.33 8.86 23.33
CA SER A 803 13.33 7.46 23.78
C SER A 803 13.62 6.46 22.66
N GLU A 804 12.96 6.57 21.50
CA GLU A 804 13.30 5.72 20.34
C GLU A 804 14.76 5.94 19.91
N LEU A 805 15.25 7.18 19.96
CA LEU A 805 16.63 7.50 19.64
C LEU A 805 17.63 6.82 20.59
N GLU A 806 17.28 6.59 21.86
CA GLU A 806 18.16 5.87 22.79
C GLU A 806 18.28 4.38 22.39
N GLU A 807 17.15 3.69 22.21
CA GLU A 807 17.12 2.28 21.79
C GLU A 807 17.82 2.06 20.43
N VAL A 808 17.64 3.01 19.50
CA VAL A 808 18.31 2.99 18.18
C VAL A 808 19.82 3.23 18.30
N LEU A 809 20.27 4.09 19.22
CA LEU A 809 21.70 4.35 19.44
C LEU A 809 22.41 3.20 20.15
N GLU A 810 21.75 2.52 21.09
CA GLU A 810 22.29 1.32 21.77
C GLU A 810 22.62 0.21 20.76
N MET A 811 21.79 0.04 19.72
CA MET A 811 22.05 -0.90 18.62
C MET A 811 22.95 -0.35 17.50
N THR A 812 23.43 0.90 17.59
CA THR A 812 24.22 1.54 16.54
C THR A 812 25.72 1.25 16.69
N SER A 813 26.35 0.78 15.60
CA SER A 813 27.81 0.60 15.52
C SER A 813 28.55 1.91 15.20
N ILE A 814 29.79 2.03 15.68
CA ILE A 814 30.64 3.25 15.58
C ILE A 814 30.72 3.79 14.14
N GLY A 815 30.94 2.91 13.15
CA GLY A 815 31.05 3.29 11.74
C GLY A 815 29.75 3.76 11.09
N GLU A 816 28.58 3.44 11.67
CA GLU A 816 27.29 4.01 11.27
C GLU A 816 26.97 5.31 12.04
N PHE A 817 27.31 5.36 13.33
CA PHE A 817 27.21 6.54 14.19
C PHE A 817 27.96 7.75 13.62
N GLN A 818 29.19 7.56 13.14
CA GLN A 818 30.00 8.62 12.53
C GLN A 818 29.32 9.30 11.32
N LYS A 819 28.41 8.59 10.62
CA LYS A 819 27.64 9.14 9.48
C LYS A 819 26.45 10.02 9.88
N VAL A 820 26.17 10.13 11.18
CA VAL A 820 25.02 10.88 11.75
C VAL A 820 25.37 11.79 12.93
N MET A 821 26.48 11.56 13.63
CA MET A 821 26.83 12.24 14.89
C MET A 821 26.74 13.77 14.83
N GLY A 822 27.20 14.42 13.74
CA GLY A 822 27.16 15.87 13.61
C GLY A 822 25.73 16.45 13.61
N PRO A 823 24.86 16.07 12.66
CA PRO A 823 23.44 16.45 12.69
C PRO A 823 22.69 16.02 13.96
N LEU A 824 23.02 14.83 14.47
CA LEU A 824 22.41 14.25 15.68
C LEU A 824 22.69 15.09 16.92
N PHE A 825 23.96 15.35 17.24
CA PHE A 825 24.33 16.08 18.45
C PHE A 825 23.97 17.57 18.40
N ARG A 826 23.83 18.17 17.21
CA ARG A 826 23.18 19.50 17.08
C ARG A 826 21.70 19.47 17.49
N ARG A 827 20.96 18.41 17.16
CA ARG A 827 19.56 18.27 17.59
C ARG A 827 19.47 18.02 19.10
N ILE A 828 20.27 17.10 19.62
CA ILE A 828 20.36 16.82 21.07
C ILE A 828 20.75 18.09 21.86
N ALA A 829 21.73 18.87 21.38
CA ALA A 829 22.12 20.16 21.96
C ALA A 829 20.99 21.22 21.98
N SER A 830 20.05 21.15 21.02
CA SER A 830 18.82 21.94 21.05
C SER A 830 17.83 21.43 22.10
N CYS A 831 17.73 20.12 22.31
CA CYS A 831 16.84 19.51 23.32
C CYS A 831 17.34 19.79 24.74
N LEU A 832 18.66 19.77 24.97
CA LEU A 832 19.29 20.21 26.23
C LEU A 832 18.90 21.65 26.60
N ASN A 833 18.83 22.56 25.62
CA ASN A 833 18.40 23.95 25.79
C ASN A 833 16.87 24.15 25.76
N SER A 834 16.07 23.08 25.71
CA SER A 834 14.60 23.22 25.66
C SER A 834 14.08 23.79 26.98
N SER A 835 13.26 24.84 26.90
CA SER A 835 12.61 25.45 28.07
C SER A 835 11.56 24.53 28.72
N HIS A 836 11.19 23.44 28.06
CA HIS A 836 10.27 22.42 28.57
C HIS A 836 11.05 21.39 29.39
N TYR A 837 10.97 21.47 30.73
CA TYR A 837 11.88 20.74 31.63
C TYR A 837 12.00 19.24 31.33
N GLN A 838 10.90 18.54 31.05
CA GLN A 838 10.93 17.10 30.73
C GLN A 838 11.80 16.78 29.51
N VAL A 839 11.82 17.65 28.49
CA VAL A 839 12.59 17.43 27.25
C VAL A 839 14.08 17.62 27.53
N SER A 840 14.45 18.65 28.29
CA SER A 840 15.85 18.82 28.71
C SER A 840 16.30 17.68 29.62
N GLU A 841 15.47 17.26 30.59
CA GLU A 841 15.73 16.13 31.49
C GLU A 841 15.89 14.80 30.73
N ARG A 842 14.96 14.48 29.81
CA ARG A 842 15.02 13.27 28.98
C ARG A 842 16.17 13.29 27.97
N ALA A 843 16.63 14.47 27.55
CA ALA A 843 17.87 14.60 26.82
C ALA A 843 19.05 14.27 27.73
N HIS A 844 19.21 14.94 28.88
CA HIS A 844 20.31 14.68 29.83
C HIS A 844 20.43 13.21 30.23
N SER A 845 19.31 12.46 30.34
CA SER A 845 19.35 11.05 30.70
C SER A 845 20.02 10.13 29.65
N LEU A 846 20.17 10.56 28.39
CA LEU A 846 20.89 9.81 27.35
C LEU A 846 22.38 9.57 27.71
N TRP A 847 22.97 10.42 28.55
CA TRP A 847 24.35 10.28 29.03
C TRP A 847 24.50 9.32 30.22
N ASN A 848 23.39 8.76 30.74
CA ASN A 848 23.45 7.65 31.69
C ASN A 848 23.63 6.30 30.98
N ASN A 849 23.49 6.24 29.66
CA ASN A 849 23.62 5.02 28.87
C ASN A 849 25.10 4.78 28.49
N GLU A 850 25.71 3.71 29.02
CA GLU A 850 27.15 3.42 28.87
C GLU A 850 27.58 3.28 27.40
N HIS A 851 26.72 2.75 26.52
CA HIS A 851 27.04 2.60 25.10
C HIS A 851 27.06 3.95 24.37
N ILE A 852 26.08 4.82 24.65
CA ILE A 852 26.06 6.19 24.12
C ILE A 852 27.29 6.97 24.61
N MET A 853 27.66 6.83 25.88
CA MET A 853 28.89 7.42 26.43
C MET A 853 30.16 6.91 25.73
N ASN A 854 30.24 5.62 25.41
CA ASN A 854 31.34 5.05 24.63
C ASN A 854 31.41 5.65 23.21
N LEU A 855 30.28 5.75 22.51
CA LEU A 855 30.19 6.37 21.18
C LEU A 855 30.59 7.85 21.22
N VAL A 856 30.24 8.58 22.28
CA VAL A 856 30.65 9.98 22.49
C VAL A 856 32.14 10.10 22.77
N SER A 857 32.70 9.30 23.69
CA SER A 857 34.12 9.33 24.06
C SER A 857 35.03 9.12 22.85
N GLN A 858 34.75 8.08 22.04
CA GLN A 858 35.52 7.74 20.84
C GLN A 858 35.44 8.80 19.72
N ASN A 859 34.52 9.77 19.82
CA ASN A 859 34.33 10.84 18.84
C ASN A 859 34.35 12.24 19.51
N ARG A 860 34.96 12.36 20.71
CA ARG A 860 34.89 13.55 21.57
C ARG A 860 35.23 14.86 20.86
N GLN A 861 36.28 14.85 20.03
CA GLN A 861 36.79 15.99 19.26
C GLN A 861 35.71 16.64 18.35
N ALA A 862 34.73 15.85 17.87
CA ALA A 862 33.64 16.34 17.02
C ALA A 862 32.34 16.65 17.79
N ILE A 863 32.16 16.09 18.99
CA ILE A 863 30.90 16.12 19.75
C ILE A 863 30.95 17.13 20.90
N ILE A 864 32.04 17.18 21.67
CA ILE A 864 32.17 18.07 22.84
C ILE A 864 31.92 19.54 22.46
N PRO A 865 32.50 20.12 21.37
CA PRO A 865 32.24 21.51 21.01
C PRO A 865 30.76 21.84 20.72
N LEU A 866 30.01 20.87 20.18
CA LEU A 866 28.58 21.01 19.88
C LEU A 866 27.71 20.98 21.16
N VAL A 867 28.10 20.17 22.15
CA VAL A 867 27.35 19.96 23.39
C VAL A 867 27.74 20.97 24.47
N PHE A 868 29.02 21.27 24.65
CA PHE A 868 29.52 22.16 25.71
C PHE A 868 28.97 23.59 25.56
N SER A 869 28.94 24.10 24.33
CA SER A 869 28.33 25.41 24.00
C SER A 869 26.81 25.47 24.23
N ALA A 870 26.15 24.31 24.32
CA ALA A 870 24.76 24.19 24.76
C ALA A 870 24.63 24.12 26.28
N LEU A 871 25.49 23.36 26.97
CA LEU A 871 25.48 23.22 28.43
C LEU A 871 25.79 24.54 29.14
N GLU A 872 26.73 25.35 28.64
CA GLU A 872 27.01 26.68 29.22
C GLU A 872 25.79 27.60 29.16
N ARG A 873 25.10 27.64 28.00
CA ARG A 873 23.87 28.44 27.85
C ARG A 873 22.78 27.95 28.79
N ASN A 874 22.59 26.64 28.92
CA ASN A 874 21.57 26.07 29.81
C ASN A 874 21.89 26.34 31.29
N SER A 875 23.16 26.22 31.70
CA SER A 875 23.64 26.45 33.07
C SER A 875 23.41 27.89 33.57
N GLN A 876 23.37 28.86 32.66
CA GLN A 876 23.15 30.27 32.95
C GLN A 876 21.66 30.69 32.88
N ASN A 877 20.84 30.03 32.06
CA ASN A 877 19.52 30.54 31.66
C ASN A 877 18.34 29.62 31.99
N HIS A 878 18.56 28.36 32.38
CA HIS A 878 17.44 27.43 32.60
C HIS A 878 16.74 27.67 33.95
N TRP A 879 15.42 27.84 33.93
CA TRP A 879 14.61 28.19 35.11
C TRP A 879 14.45 27.07 36.13
N ASN A 880 14.53 25.80 35.71
CA ASN A 880 14.33 24.64 36.58
C ASN A 880 15.66 24.17 37.20
N GLN A 881 15.73 24.13 38.54
CA GLN A 881 16.94 23.75 39.29
C GLN A 881 17.37 22.28 39.10
N ALA A 882 16.44 21.35 38.87
CA ALA A 882 16.79 19.94 38.64
C ALA A 882 17.56 19.79 37.33
N VAL A 883 17.07 20.41 36.26
CA VAL A 883 17.76 20.50 34.97
C VAL A 883 19.12 21.20 35.12
N LEU A 884 19.22 22.30 35.87
CA LEU A 884 20.50 22.95 36.15
C LEU A 884 21.50 22.03 36.87
N ASN A 885 21.04 21.18 37.80
CA ASN A 885 21.89 20.19 38.47
C ASN A 885 22.36 19.11 37.48
N LEU A 886 21.48 18.59 36.62
CA LEU A 886 21.84 17.65 35.55
C LEU A 886 22.86 18.26 34.57
N THR A 887 22.67 19.52 34.17
CA THR A 887 23.61 20.26 33.31
C THR A 887 24.99 20.41 33.97
N ARG A 888 25.07 20.69 35.27
CA ARG A 888 26.36 20.78 35.99
C ARG A 888 27.06 19.42 36.09
N ASN A 889 26.31 18.36 36.41
CA ASN A 889 26.84 17.00 36.47
C ASN A 889 27.39 16.55 35.10
N LEU A 890 26.63 16.76 34.03
CA LEU A 890 27.03 16.43 32.67
C LEU A 890 28.21 17.30 32.19
N LYS A 891 28.23 18.60 32.51
CA LYS A 891 29.38 19.47 32.20
C LYS A 891 30.65 18.95 32.89
N LYS A 892 30.57 18.56 34.17
CA LYS A 892 31.69 17.96 34.90
C LYS A 892 32.18 16.67 34.22
N MET A 893 31.26 15.75 33.93
CA MET A 893 31.55 14.49 33.25
C MET A 893 32.28 14.70 31.91
N LEU A 894 31.82 15.65 31.09
CA LEU A 894 32.45 15.96 29.81
C LEU A 894 33.81 16.67 29.96
N SER A 895 34.02 17.45 31.02
CA SER A 895 35.36 17.99 31.35
C SER A 895 36.32 16.90 31.83
N GLU A 896 35.86 15.96 32.68
CA GLU A 896 36.67 14.81 33.11
C GLU A 896 37.07 13.92 31.91
N MET A 897 36.26 13.87 30.84
CA MET A 897 36.58 13.18 29.57
C MET A 897 37.50 13.95 28.60
N ASP A 898 37.74 15.25 28.85
CA ASP A 898 38.59 16.13 28.03
C ASP A 898 39.92 16.43 28.76
N GLU A 899 39.94 16.27 30.08
CA GLU A 899 41.15 16.28 30.93
C GLU A 899 41.93 14.95 30.89
N GLU A 900 41.36 13.84 30.37
CA GLU A 900 42.14 12.63 30.06
C GLU A 900 43.17 12.91 28.96
N PRO A 901 44.49 12.84 29.24
CA PRO A 901 45.50 13.12 28.22
C PRO A 901 45.53 12.03 27.15
N GLU A 902 45.76 12.42 25.90
CA GLU A 902 46.12 11.47 24.84
C GLU A 902 47.50 10.88 25.16
N GLY A 903 47.53 9.69 25.80
CA GLY A 903 48.70 9.25 26.56
C GLY A 903 48.79 7.75 26.88
N CYS A 904 48.49 6.87 25.91
CA CYS A 904 48.95 5.46 25.89
C CYS A 904 48.89 4.90 24.46
#